data_AF-A0AAN9RJM4-F1
#
_entry.id   AF-A0AAN9RJM4-F1
#
_cell.length_a   1.000
_cell.length_b   1.000
_cell.length_c   1.000
_cell.angle_alpha   90.00
_cell.angle_beta   90.00
_cell.angle_gamma   90.00
#
_symmetry.space_group_name_H-M   'P 1'
#
loop_
_entity.id
_entity.type
_entity.pdbx_description
1 polymer ?
#
loop_
_entity_poly.entity_id
_entity_poly.type
_entity_poly.pdbx_seq_one_letter_code
_entity_poly.pdbx_strand_id
1 'polypeptide(L)'
;MANQDETSDPNETLSLRTLCTMRSLLLHPSTSKCTVSHILQTLTNSPHPTPHSLKLLSDAAVHHPDLALAAALPTAESSPRLAVEAIGASLSGLHLDDARFTSLCFGASVPARAWMLRNAGWSFQVRPGLLLAVLLGFTKDPYPYVRDAALEGLVGFSERGGELKDVGLVDACYRRAVQLLRDVDPCVRFSAVRVVASWGIMLAASSSEMKAYCSNDVFAKLCSMARDMNMKVRVEAFNGLRKMEMVSEDLLLQSLAKRVSGRGKQKDTGGQRTSEQFVMLASSVAGALVHGLEDEFFEVRKSVCESLRTLTSLSVKFASEALDSLMDVLNDDSAVVRLQALETMHHMAIDGRLKLHEKHLHMFLGALVDTSWDVRYTYRKILKVMKLNNLALFKSSVDRLLRNLDSYPQDEADVFSTFSHLGRNHKKFVSLIMKDTFEEVGTALEGNVEFDSARIAALLILCISAPLLNADVGRIPPVMFSYAVTFLGRIYNAFSDIMDRDALLACLCEKSRSIEYSATNINLMEGEEQLPLFEGDAPNFTSNEVIGANITREPEELANNQIEQQQPLYDEVINFTNYILAKPPTMWPRIQSGDTNEVLRSLRCFKELTAMKLDSLGSGNADALAFTILYLRVIELLTEVWEHLLPAKRLCSQRIGKLEFKLGKLDRRVKELMSRFIGFSAEEELNVLELMLLTLALRICKNEIICLNHTFKRLSTLYLRVESILKESSVLPTKFVVELGKVLSTISTDGASCSPLQFDACLEFFSLKQFMFYGTIKHVNAELSIPNNDMEHPLPFVSGLPVGVPCEITLHNILSESKLWLRMTLDDGFIQHVFLDLDCFEGSEVVRKFTFVAPFYRTAEAFCLTLKVCIGAECLFENVGPVQRFGGPKRELVLLCKEKQVYLSKVNLEDKWSGIIGSFTVLLTSLHVCYPDVTSLVGFCFLVILRRYACSRYSVLISVMCFVLSVAAVTATSPTFAWSSPHPPEYIEGKLEELSSHALAFPFLLVKL
;
A
#
# COMPACT_ATOMS: atom_id res chain seq x y z
N MET A 1 -18.22 56.61 -20.43
CA MET A 1 -19.39 57.40 -20.90
C MET A 1 -20.55 57.13 -19.96
N ALA A 2 -21.59 57.97 -19.95
CA ALA A 2 -22.71 57.90 -19.00
C ALA A 2 -23.53 56.59 -19.18
N ASN A 3 -24.23 56.06 -18.17
CA ASN A 3 -25.24 56.72 -17.33
C ASN A 3 -25.20 56.32 -15.85
N GLN A 4 -25.80 57.17 -15.01
CA GLN A 4 -26.42 56.78 -13.74
C GLN A 4 -27.94 56.72 -13.97
N ASP A 5 -28.57 55.65 -13.50
CA ASP A 5 -29.92 55.61 -12.88
C ASP A 5 -30.49 54.18 -12.97
N GLU A 6 -30.25 53.41 -11.92
CA GLU A 6 -31.10 52.27 -11.55
C GLU A 6 -30.98 52.08 -10.03
N THR A 7 -32.08 52.24 -9.30
CA THR A 7 -32.11 52.16 -7.84
C THR A 7 -32.25 50.71 -7.39
N SER A 8 -31.12 50.06 -7.12
CA SER A 8 -31.08 48.66 -6.66
C SER A 8 -31.82 48.49 -5.32
N ASP A 9 -32.85 47.64 -5.33
CA ASP A 9 -33.67 47.30 -4.17
C ASP A 9 -32.81 46.55 -3.12
N PRO A 10 -32.77 46.95 -1.83
CA PRO A 10 -31.86 46.36 -0.83
C PRO A 10 -32.07 44.86 -0.51
N ASN A 11 -33.01 44.19 -1.17
CA ASN A 11 -33.27 42.75 -1.06
C ASN A 11 -32.72 41.91 -2.24
N GLU A 12 -32.09 42.51 -3.26
CA GLU A 12 -31.62 41.72 -4.42
C GLU A 12 -30.46 40.75 -4.08
N THR A 13 -30.69 39.47 -4.31
CA THR A 13 -29.63 38.43 -4.23
C THR A 13 -28.61 38.60 -5.34
N LEU A 14 -27.31 38.58 -5.00
CA LEU A 14 -26.20 38.70 -5.96
C LEU A 14 -26.36 37.77 -7.17
N SER A 15 -26.52 38.35 -8.37
CA SER A 15 -26.76 37.57 -9.59
C SER A 15 -25.62 36.58 -9.87
N LEU A 16 -25.95 35.44 -10.45
CA LEU A 16 -24.96 34.40 -10.79
C LEU A 16 -23.88 34.94 -11.74
N ARG A 17 -24.23 35.89 -12.62
CA ARG A 17 -23.28 36.64 -13.46
C ARG A 17 -22.32 37.50 -12.63
N THR A 18 -22.83 38.23 -11.63
CA THR A 18 -22.03 39.02 -10.68
C THR A 18 -21.06 38.13 -9.91
N LEU A 19 -21.52 36.98 -9.44
CA LEU A 19 -20.68 35.99 -8.74
C LEU A 19 -19.61 35.38 -9.67
N CYS A 20 -19.91 35.12 -10.94
CA CYS A 20 -18.89 34.72 -11.91
C CYS A 20 -17.83 35.82 -12.14
N THR A 21 -18.23 37.10 -12.21
CA THR A 21 -17.28 38.23 -12.31
C THR A 21 -16.40 38.32 -11.06
N MET A 22 -17.00 38.28 -9.86
CA MET A 22 -16.26 38.25 -8.59
C MET A 22 -15.29 37.07 -8.53
N ARG A 23 -15.70 35.87 -8.99
CA ARG A 23 -14.81 34.70 -9.09
C ARG A 23 -13.61 34.98 -9.98
N SER A 24 -13.83 35.56 -11.17
CA SER A 24 -12.76 35.85 -12.12
C SER A 24 -11.76 36.86 -11.56
N LEU A 25 -12.22 37.85 -10.80
CA LEU A 25 -11.37 38.84 -10.14
C LEU A 25 -10.58 38.23 -8.97
N LEU A 26 -11.21 37.41 -8.13
CA LEU A 26 -10.55 36.71 -7.02
C LEU A 26 -9.45 35.74 -7.50
N LEU A 27 -9.64 35.10 -8.66
CA LEU A 27 -8.68 34.19 -9.28
C LEU A 27 -7.60 34.89 -10.12
N HIS A 28 -7.68 36.20 -10.36
CA HIS A 28 -6.74 36.91 -11.23
C HIS A 28 -5.55 37.48 -10.42
N PRO A 29 -4.28 37.11 -10.70
CA PRO A 29 -3.13 37.49 -9.87
C PRO A 29 -2.88 39.00 -9.74
N SER A 30 -3.35 39.82 -10.68
CA SER A 30 -3.16 41.27 -10.68
C SER A 30 -4.32 42.07 -10.04
N THR A 31 -5.33 41.41 -9.48
CA THR A 31 -6.43 42.11 -8.79
C THR A 31 -5.90 42.78 -7.52
N SER A 32 -6.15 44.08 -7.37
CA SER A 32 -5.60 44.83 -6.23
C SER A 32 -6.13 44.30 -4.89
N LYS A 33 -5.30 44.31 -3.82
CA LYS A 33 -5.73 43.91 -2.47
C LYS A 33 -6.96 44.69 -1.98
N CYS A 34 -7.13 45.96 -2.41
CA CYS A 34 -8.33 46.77 -2.15
C CYS A 34 -9.58 46.20 -2.86
N THR A 35 -9.46 45.80 -4.13
CA THR A 35 -10.54 45.15 -4.89
C THR A 35 -10.91 43.79 -4.30
N VAL A 36 -9.91 42.96 -3.91
CA VAL A 36 -10.15 41.69 -3.22
C VAL A 36 -10.89 41.92 -1.90
N SER A 37 -10.44 42.88 -1.08
CA SER A 37 -11.09 43.26 0.17
C SER A 37 -12.54 43.74 -0.04
N HIS A 38 -12.79 44.57 -1.06
CA HIS A 38 -14.15 45.02 -1.38
C HIS A 38 -15.06 43.88 -1.86
N ILE A 39 -14.55 42.93 -2.64
CA ILE A 39 -15.29 41.73 -3.05
C ILE A 39 -15.63 40.86 -1.83
N LEU A 40 -14.64 40.59 -0.96
CA LEU A 40 -14.85 39.87 0.30
C LEU A 40 -15.91 40.56 1.18
N GLN A 41 -15.80 41.88 1.39
CA GLN A 41 -16.76 42.65 2.17
C GLN A 41 -18.17 42.64 1.54
N THR A 42 -18.29 42.67 0.22
CA THR A 42 -19.57 42.57 -0.50
C THR A 42 -20.20 41.18 -0.35
N LEU A 43 -19.38 40.12 -0.32
CA LEU A 43 -19.82 38.74 -0.11
C LEU A 43 -20.23 38.49 1.36
N THR A 44 -19.48 39.01 2.34
CA THR A 44 -19.79 38.90 3.77
C THR A 44 -21.02 39.71 4.18
N ASN A 45 -21.23 40.89 3.59
CA ASN A 45 -22.35 41.78 3.92
C ASN A 45 -23.65 41.46 3.15
N SER A 46 -23.70 40.40 2.34
CA SER A 46 -24.91 40.04 1.59
C SER A 46 -25.98 39.46 2.53
N PRO A 47 -27.23 39.99 2.56
CA PRO A 47 -28.25 39.56 3.52
C PRO A 47 -28.71 38.12 3.29
N HIS A 48 -28.60 37.61 2.06
CA HIS A 48 -28.98 36.25 1.67
C HIS A 48 -27.85 35.57 0.87
N PRO A 49 -26.79 35.07 1.54
CA PRO A 49 -25.70 34.36 0.87
C PRO A 49 -26.18 33.08 0.18
N THR A 50 -25.74 32.87 -1.05
CA THR A 50 -26.02 31.66 -1.84
C THR A 50 -24.88 30.64 -1.70
N PRO A 51 -25.10 29.34 -2.01
CA PRO A 51 -24.01 28.36 -2.08
C PRO A 51 -22.88 28.77 -3.04
N HIS A 52 -23.19 29.55 -4.08
CA HIS A 52 -22.20 30.09 -5.00
C HIS A 52 -21.36 31.22 -4.39
N SER A 53 -21.95 32.14 -3.61
CA SER A 53 -21.18 33.19 -2.91
C SER A 53 -20.32 32.62 -1.77
N LEU A 54 -20.78 31.57 -1.09
CA LEU A 54 -19.96 30.85 -0.10
C LEU A 54 -18.80 30.08 -0.74
N LYS A 55 -19.03 29.41 -1.87
CA LYS A 55 -17.94 28.79 -2.62
C LYS A 55 -16.92 29.83 -3.09
N LEU A 56 -17.35 31.04 -3.46
CA LEU A 56 -16.44 32.16 -3.71
C LEU A 56 -15.62 32.57 -2.48
N LEU A 57 -16.23 32.66 -1.29
CA LEU A 57 -15.50 32.96 -0.05
C LEU A 57 -14.50 31.85 0.29
N SER A 58 -14.84 30.59 0.02
CA SER A 58 -13.92 29.44 0.16
C SER A 58 -12.75 29.50 -0.82
N ASP A 59 -13.03 29.68 -2.11
CA ASP A 59 -11.99 29.86 -3.14
C ASP A 59 -11.10 31.09 -2.82
N ALA A 60 -11.68 32.17 -2.29
CA ALA A 60 -10.95 33.36 -1.86
C ALA A 60 -10.07 33.12 -0.63
N ALA A 61 -10.50 32.31 0.34
CA ALA A 61 -9.70 31.95 1.50
C ALA A 61 -8.48 31.10 1.13
N VAL A 62 -8.61 30.22 0.12
CA VAL A 62 -7.50 29.43 -0.43
C VAL A 62 -6.51 30.31 -1.21
N HIS A 63 -6.98 31.32 -1.94
CA HIS A 63 -6.12 32.15 -2.80
C HIS A 63 -5.59 33.44 -2.16
N HIS A 64 -6.24 33.97 -1.11
CA HIS A 64 -5.88 35.23 -0.44
C HIS A 64 -6.02 35.14 1.10
N PRO A 65 -5.28 34.23 1.77
CA PRO A 65 -5.45 33.94 3.21
C PRO A 65 -5.31 35.19 4.09
N ASP A 66 -4.34 36.08 3.80
CA ASP A 66 -4.13 37.36 4.51
C ASP A 66 -5.40 38.20 4.66
N LEU A 67 -6.26 38.19 3.63
CA LEU A 67 -7.43 39.06 3.53
C LEU A 67 -8.71 38.33 3.98
N ALA A 68 -8.77 37.01 3.77
CA ALA A 68 -9.89 36.20 4.24
C ALA A 68 -10.00 36.18 5.78
N LEU A 69 -8.87 36.18 6.50
CA LEU A 69 -8.83 36.30 7.96
C LEU A 69 -9.47 37.60 8.50
N ALA A 70 -9.49 38.67 7.71
CA ALA A 70 -10.13 39.94 8.08
C ALA A 70 -11.61 40.04 7.68
N ALA A 71 -12.08 39.17 6.77
CA ALA A 71 -13.46 39.17 6.27
C ALA A 71 -14.32 38.00 6.83
N ALA A 72 -13.67 36.93 7.32
CA ALA A 72 -14.24 35.90 8.18
C ALA A 72 -14.88 36.49 9.44
N LEU A 73 -16.20 36.69 9.45
CA LEU A 73 -16.90 37.69 10.28
C LEU A 73 -18.41 37.87 10.05
N PRO A 74 -19.20 36.91 9.51
CA PRO A 74 -20.64 37.14 9.35
C PRO A 74 -21.31 37.44 10.70
N THR A 75 -22.14 38.47 10.72
CA THR A 75 -22.87 38.92 11.91
C THR A 75 -24.00 37.94 12.29
N ALA A 76 -24.60 38.16 13.47
CA ALA A 76 -25.49 37.22 14.16
C ALA A 76 -26.82 36.89 13.44
N GLU A 77 -27.05 37.44 12.25
CA GLU A 77 -28.28 37.30 11.46
C GLU A 77 -28.11 36.34 10.26
N SER A 78 -26.87 35.92 9.95
CA SER A 78 -26.61 34.95 8.88
C SER A 78 -27.12 33.54 9.21
N SER A 79 -27.62 32.80 8.21
CA SER A 79 -28.22 31.48 8.49
C SER A 79 -27.17 30.44 8.91
N PRO A 80 -27.42 29.57 9.91
CA PRO A 80 -26.39 28.71 10.50
C PRO A 80 -25.71 27.72 9.54
N ARG A 81 -26.32 27.38 8.39
CA ARG A 81 -25.66 26.58 7.34
C ARG A 81 -24.50 27.33 6.71
N LEU A 82 -24.76 28.60 6.40
CA LEU A 82 -23.86 29.45 5.62
C LEU A 82 -22.62 29.82 6.45
N ALA A 83 -22.81 30.04 7.75
CA ALA A 83 -21.74 30.19 8.72
C ALA A 83 -20.87 28.92 8.82
N VAL A 84 -21.47 27.73 8.88
CA VAL A 84 -20.73 26.45 8.94
C VAL A 84 -19.95 26.15 7.66
N GLU A 85 -20.55 26.38 6.49
CA GLU A 85 -19.86 26.24 5.20
C GLU A 85 -18.69 27.24 5.06
N ALA A 86 -18.82 28.46 5.58
CA ALA A 86 -17.72 29.43 5.66
C ALA A 86 -16.63 29.04 6.67
N ILE A 87 -16.98 28.42 7.81
CA ILE A 87 -16.02 27.92 8.80
C ILE A 87 -15.24 26.73 8.25
N GLY A 88 -15.93 25.75 7.64
CA GLY A 88 -15.29 24.57 7.05
C GLY A 88 -14.41 24.87 5.82
N ALA A 89 -14.61 26.04 5.20
CA ALA A 89 -13.74 26.55 4.14
C ALA A 89 -12.43 27.19 4.65
N SER A 90 -12.35 27.55 5.94
CA SER A 90 -11.17 28.18 6.53
C SER A 90 -10.30 27.12 7.22
N LEU A 91 -9.37 26.55 6.45
CA LEU A 91 -8.44 25.53 6.92
C LEU A 91 -7.59 26.05 8.10
N SER A 92 -7.86 25.51 9.30
CA SER A 92 -7.04 25.66 10.52
C SER A 92 -6.64 27.10 10.89
N GLY A 93 -7.57 27.86 11.49
CA GLY A 93 -7.23 29.18 12.07
C GLY A 93 -8.34 29.93 12.81
N LEU A 94 -9.62 29.59 12.60
CA LEU A 94 -10.73 30.36 13.18
C LEU A 94 -10.86 30.22 14.70
N HIS A 95 -10.52 31.31 15.39
CA HIS A 95 -10.67 31.48 16.83
C HIS A 95 -12.15 31.75 17.20
N LEU A 96 -13.04 30.75 17.01
CA LEU A 96 -14.42 30.84 17.47
C LEU A 96 -14.47 31.06 18.99
N ASP A 97 -15.18 32.11 19.40
CA ASP A 97 -15.54 32.31 20.80
C ASP A 97 -16.64 31.33 21.25
N ASP A 98 -16.68 31.09 22.56
CA ASP A 98 -17.65 30.23 23.25
C ASP A 98 -19.12 30.53 22.89
N ALA A 99 -19.47 31.81 22.68
CA ALA A 99 -20.85 32.24 22.43
C ALA A 99 -21.27 31.96 20.97
N ARG A 100 -20.36 32.14 20.01
CA ARG A 100 -20.58 31.74 18.61
C ARG A 100 -20.59 30.23 18.44
N PHE A 101 -19.68 29.50 19.10
CA PHE A 101 -19.69 28.03 19.07
C PHE A 101 -21.01 27.46 19.59
N THR A 102 -21.47 27.94 20.76
CA THR A 102 -22.76 27.52 21.33
C THR A 102 -23.94 27.94 20.43
N SER A 103 -23.98 29.19 19.95
CA SER A 103 -25.04 29.66 19.04
C SER A 103 -25.18 28.78 17.78
N LEU A 104 -24.07 28.44 17.12
CA LEU A 104 -24.08 27.55 15.95
C LEU A 104 -24.48 26.11 16.30
N CYS A 105 -24.07 25.60 17.47
CA CYS A 105 -24.51 24.28 17.93
C CYS A 105 -26.01 24.25 18.29
N PHE A 106 -26.58 25.30 18.88
CA PHE A 106 -28.01 25.36 19.24
C PHE A 106 -28.94 25.88 18.12
N GLY A 107 -28.39 26.45 17.04
CA GLY A 107 -29.15 27.01 15.92
C GLY A 107 -30.07 26.01 15.19
N ALA A 108 -30.99 26.52 14.37
CA ALA A 108 -32.06 25.71 13.77
C ALA A 108 -31.57 24.63 12.77
N SER A 109 -30.39 24.78 12.16
CA SER A 109 -29.91 23.85 11.13
C SER A 109 -29.23 22.61 11.73
N VAL A 110 -29.93 21.49 11.72
CA VAL A 110 -29.41 20.22 12.26
C VAL A 110 -28.12 19.72 11.56
N PRO A 111 -27.94 19.80 10.22
CA PRO A 111 -26.67 19.44 9.58
C PRO A 111 -25.50 20.34 9.98
N ALA A 112 -25.77 21.64 10.22
CA ALA A 112 -24.76 22.58 10.69
C ALA A 112 -24.32 22.25 12.12
N ARG A 113 -25.29 22.00 13.01
CA ARG A 113 -25.06 21.45 14.36
C ARG A 113 -24.21 20.18 14.33
N ALA A 114 -24.58 19.19 13.50
CA ALA A 114 -23.84 17.94 13.40
C ALA A 114 -22.39 18.13 12.92
N TRP A 115 -22.16 19.01 11.94
CA TRP A 115 -20.78 19.34 11.50
C TRP A 115 -19.98 20.04 12.60
N MET A 116 -20.58 21.02 13.29
CA MET A 116 -19.92 21.72 14.41
C MET A 116 -19.51 20.75 15.53
N LEU A 117 -20.42 19.87 15.95
CA LEU A 117 -20.17 18.91 17.02
C LEU A 117 -19.07 17.91 16.64
N ARG A 118 -19.10 17.35 15.41
CA ARG A 118 -18.09 16.39 14.95
C ARG A 118 -16.69 17.00 14.94
N ASN A 119 -16.53 18.23 14.46
CA ASN A 119 -15.20 18.85 14.37
C ASN A 119 -14.73 19.48 15.69
N ALA A 120 -15.56 19.50 16.74
CA ALA A 120 -15.32 20.32 17.92
C ALA A 120 -14.09 19.94 18.76
N GLY A 121 -13.71 18.66 18.80
CA GLY A 121 -12.51 18.21 19.52
C GLY A 121 -11.21 18.74 18.90
N TRP A 122 -11.14 18.78 17.56
CA TRP A 122 -9.93 19.07 16.79
C TRP A 122 -9.82 20.55 16.39
N SER A 123 -10.89 21.16 15.89
CA SER A 123 -10.79 22.37 15.06
C SER A 123 -10.97 23.70 15.80
N PHE A 124 -11.46 23.73 17.05
CA PHE A 124 -11.80 24.96 17.75
C PHE A 124 -11.05 25.18 19.06
N GLN A 125 -11.03 26.43 19.54
CA GLN A 125 -10.42 26.88 20.80
C GLN A 125 -11.48 27.23 21.87
N VAL A 126 -12.50 26.38 21.99
CA VAL A 126 -13.58 26.52 22.99
C VAL A 126 -13.07 26.08 24.36
N ARG A 127 -13.54 26.72 25.45
CA ARG A 127 -13.16 26.27 26.82
C ARG A 127 -13.61 24.81 27.06
N PRO A 128 -12.71 23.90 27.52
CA PRO A 128 -13.02 22.48 27.69
C PRO A 128 -14.32 22.16 28.43
N GLY A 129 -14.57 22.80 29.58
CA GLY A 129 -15.79 22.57 30.35
C GLY A 129 -17.09 22.93 29.61
N LEU A 130 -17.06 23.98 28.77
CA LEU A 130 -18.20 24.33 27.93
C LEU A 130 -18.35 23.36 26.76
N LEU A 131 -17.25 23.04 26.08
CA LEU A 131 -17.22 22.10 24.96
C LEU A 131 -17.81 20.73 25.38
N LEU A 132 -17.35 20.18 26.50
CA LEU A 132 -17.84 18.91 27.02
C LEU A 132 -19.31 18.99 27.46
N ALA A 133 -19.74 20.09 28.09
CA ALA A 133 -21.15 20.29 28.43
C ALA A 133 -22.07 20.35 27.19
N VAL A 134 -21.63 20.99 26.12
CA VAL A 134 -22.35 21.06 24.83
C VAL A 134 -22.42 19.67 24.18
N LEU A 135 -21.30 18.97 24.06
CA LEU A 135 -21.25 17.62 23.48
C LEU A 135 -22.13 16.65 24.29
N LEU A 136 -21.97 16.60 25.62
CA LEU A 136 -22.80 15.80 26.53
C LEU A 136 -24.30 16.13 26.39
N GLY A 137 -24.66 17.39 26.21
CA GLY A 137 -26.03 17.82 25.93
C GLY A 137 -26.57 17.20 24.64
N PHE A 138 -25.83 17.33 23.53
CA PHE A 138 -26.26 16.81 22.22
C PHE A 138 -26.19 15.29 22.08
N THR A 139 -25.55 14.56 22.98
CA THR A 139 -25.75 13.10 23.09
C THR A 139 -27.20 12.71 23.44
N LYS A 140 -28.08 13.65 23.79
CA LYS A 140 -29.52 13.45 24.05
C LYS A 140 -30.43 13.96 22.92
N ASP A 141 -29.87 14.45 21.81
CA ASP A 141 -30.63 14.97 20.67
C ASP A 141 -31.52 13.88 20.03
N PRO A 142 -32.75 14.18 19.59
CA PRO A 142 -33.61 13.20 18.93
C PRO A 142 -33.01 12.60 17.65
N TYR A 143 -32.18 13.34 16.91
CA TYR A 143 -31.59 12.90 15.65
C TYR A 143 -30.34 12.03 15.88
N PRO A 144 -30.29 10.77 15.40
CA PRO A 144 -29.15 9.88 15.63
C PRO A 144 -27.82 10.45 15.13
N TYR A 145 -27.81 11.06 13.93
CA TYR A 145 -26.61 11.67 13.36
C TYR A 145 -26.08 12.89 14.15
N VAL A 146 -26.87 13.46 15.07
CA VAL A 146 -26.41 14.48 16.02
C VAL A 146 -25.79 13.83 17.26
N ARG A 147 -26.40 12.75 17.78
CA ARG A 147 -25.82 11.98 18.89
C ARG A 147 -24.48 11.36 18.50
N ASP A 148 -24.41 10.79 17.30
CA ASP A 148 -23.19 10.30 16.65
C ASP A 148 -22.12 11.40 16.56
N ALA A 149 -22.44 12.55 15.95
CA ALA A 149 -21.51 13.67 15.85
C ALA A 149 -21.05 14.22 17.21
N ALA A 150 -21.90 14.20 18.23
CA ALA A 150 -21.55 14.60 19.60
C ALA A 150 -20.61 13.61 20.29
N LEU A 151 -20.78 12.30 20.06
CA LEU A 151 -19.85 11.27 20.53
C LEU A 151 -18.50 11.38 19.83
N GLU A 152 -18.50 11.59 18.51
CA GLU A 152 -17.28 11.77 17.71
C GLU A 152 -16.48 13.00 18.14
N GLY A 153 -17.16 14.12 18.47
CA GLY A 153 -16.52 15.29 19.07
C GLY A 153 -15.86 15.01 20.44
N LEU A 154 -16.42 14.09 21.24
CA LEU A 154 -15.78 13.63 22.48
C LEU A 154 -14.56 12.74 22.21
N VAL A 155 -14.59 11.91 21.16
CA VAL A 155 -13.41 11.11 20.78
C VAL A 155 -12.25 12.02 20.41
N GLY A 156 -12.46 13.01 19.55
CA GLY A 156 -11.42 13.96 19.15
C GLY A 156 -10.86 14.81 20.29
N PHE A 157 -11.71 15.16 21.26
CA PHE A 157 -11.24 15.83 22.48
C PHE A 157 -10.26 14.93 23.27
N SER A 158 -10.51 13.62 23.35
CA SER A 158 -9.58 12.67 23.98
C SER A 158 -8.32 12.40 23.15
N GLU A 159 -8.42 12.32 21.82
CA GLU A 159 -7.28 12.11 20.91
C GLU A 159 -6.33 13.32 20.85
N ARG A 160 -6.81 14.53 21.19
CA ARG A 160 -6.01 15.77 21.28
C ARG A 160 -5.04 15.84 22.48
N GLY A 161 -5.11 14.88 23.42
CA GLY A 161 -4.11 14.73 24.49
C GLY A 161 -4.10 15.81 25.58
N GLY A 162 -5.20 16.55 25.78
CA GLY A 162 -5.29 17.56 26.83
C GLY A 162 -5.53 16.97 28.22
N GLU A 163 -4.76 17.42 29.24
CA GLU A 163 -4.93 17.01 30.64
C GLU A 163 -6.28 17.49 31.23
N LEU A 164 -7.35 16.70 31.08
CA LEU A 164 -8.62 16.95 31.76
C LEU A 164 -8.55 16.49 33.23
N LYS A 165 -8.25 17.42 34.13
CA LYS A 165 -8.08 17.15 35.58
C LYS A 165 -9.40 16.94 36.34
N ASP A 166 -10.54 17.08 35.67
CA ASP A 166 -11.87 16.86 36.24
C ASP A 166 -12.34 15.42 35.98
N VAL A 167 -12.08 14.55 36.96
CA VAL A 167 -12.49 13.13 36.96
C VAL A 167 -14.02 12.99 36.89
N GLY A 168 -14.79 13.96 37.38
CA GLY A 168 -16.26 13.95 37.32
C GLY A 168 -16.79 14.16 35.91
N LEU A 169 -16.13 15.01 35.11
CA LEU A 169 -16.43 15.16 33.68
C LEU A 169 -16.01 13.91 32.88
N VAL A 170 -14.87 13.30 33.20
CA VAL A 170 -14.44 12.03 32.55
C VAL A 170 -15.45 10.91 32.82
N ASP A 171 -15.86 10.73 34.09
CA ASP A 171 -16.88 9.76 34.50
C ASP A 171 -18.25 10.04 33.85
N ALA A 172 -18.65 11.31 33.73
CA ALA A 172 -19.89 11.69 33.05
C ALA A 172 -19.88 11.34 31.55
N CYS A 173 -18.79 11.62 30.84
CA CYS A 173 -18.59 11.22 29.44
C CYS A 173 -18.60 9.70 29.27
N TYR A 174 -17.84 8.99 30.10
CA TYR A 174 -17.79 7.53 30.09
C TYR A 174 -19.18 6.91 30.31
N ARG A 175 -19.87 7.27 31.41
CA ARG A 175 -21.21 6.75 31.73
C ARG A 175 -22.24 7.10 30.66
N ARG A 176 -22.14 8.26 30.01
CA ARG A 176 -23.07 8.63 28.94
C ARG A 176 -22.85 7.79 27.68
N ALA A 177 -21.60 7.49 27.32
CA ALA A 177 -21.31 6.56 26.23
C ALA A 177 -21.75 5.13 26.56
N VAL A 178 -21.54 4.64 27.79
CA VAL A 178 -22.04 3.32 28.25
C VAL A 178 -23.57 3.20 28.15
N GLN A 179 -24.33 4.29 28.33
CA GLN A 179 -25.78 4.30 28.07
C GLN A 179 -26.11 4.18 26.58
N LEU A 180 -25.30 4.80 25.71
CA LEU A 180 -25.51 4.86 24.27
C LEU A 180 -25.01 3.64 23.50
N LEU A 181 -24.29 2.72 24.16
CA LEU A 181 -24.12 1.34 23.71
C LEU A 181 -25.46 0.60 23.49
N ARG A 182 -26.57 1.13 23.99
CA ARG A 182 -27.94 0.60 23.79
C ARG A 182 -28.82 1.50 22.91
N ASP A 183 -28.23 2.44 22.16
CA ASP A 183 -28.99 3.23 21.19
C ASP A 183 -29.55 2.35 20.05
N VAL A 184 -30.69 2.72 19.51
CA VAL A 184 -31.32 2.00 18.38
C VAL A 184 -30.45 2.10 17.12
N ASP A 185 -29.79 3.25 16.93
CA ASP A 185 -28.99 3.54 15.75
C ASP A 185 -27.57 2.95 15.83
N PRO A 186 -27.10 2.21 14.81
CA PRO A 186 -25.80 1.55 14.83
C PRO A 186 -24.61 2.51 14.72
N CYS A 187 -24.76 3.69 14.11
CA CYS A 187 -23.70 4.70 14.07
C CYS A 187 -23.49 5.30 15.46
N VAL A 188 -24.60 5.61 16.17
CA VAL A 188 -24.52 6.06 17.58
C VAL A 188 -23.86 5.00 18.47
N ARG A 189 -24.16 3.70 18.27
CA ARG A 189 -23.47 2.62 19.00
C ARG A 189 -21.98 2.51 18.63
N PHE A 190 -21.62 2.62 17.35
CA PHE A 190 -20.21 2.62 16.89
C PHE A 190 -19.40 3.73 17.55
N SER A 191 -19.90 4.98 17.50
CA SER A 191 -19.24 6.14 18.09
C SER A 191 -19.25 6.07 19.62
N ALA A 192 -20.26 5.45 20.25
CA ALA A 192 -20.28 5.18 21.68
C ALA A 192 -19.20 4.15 22.10
N VAL A 193 -18.92 3.12 21.29
CA VAL A 193 -17.80 2.18 21.53
C VAL A 193 -16.46 2.92 21.52
N ARG A 194 -16.21 3.82 20.57
CA ARG A 194 -14.99 4.64 20.53
C ARG A 194 -14.81 5.47 21.81
N VAL A 195 -15.86 6.16 22.26
CA VAL A 195 -15.84 6.95 23.50
C VAL A 195 -15.66 6.05 24.74
N VAL A 196 -16.33 4.89 24.80
CA VAL A 196 -16.16 3.92 25.90
C VAL A 196 -14.71 3.42 26.01
N ALA A 197 -14.03 3.21 24.88
CA ALA A 197 -12.62 2.85 24.88
C ALA A 197 -11.72 4.00 25.38
N SER A 198 -11.72 5.17 24.71
CA SER A 198 -10.75 6.23 25.02
C SER A 198 -11.01 6.89 26.37
N TRP A 199 -12.27 7.24 26.69
CA TRP A 199 -12.62 7.86 27.97
C TRP A 199 -12.64 6.85 29.12
N GLY A 200 -12.86 5.56 28.83
CA GLY A 200 -12.73 4.48 29.81
C GLY A 200 -11.29 4.26 30.27
N ILE A 201 -10.34 4.27 29.33
CA ILE A 201 -8.90 4.19 29.64
C ILE A 201 -8.45 5.45 30.40
N MET A 202 -8.90 6.64 29.98
CA MET A 202 -8.65 7.90 30.69
C MET A 202 -9.20 7.87 32.14
N LEU A 203 -10.42 7.35 32.33
CA LEU A 203 -11.04 7.18 33.66
C LEU A 203 -10.19 6.24 34.53
N ALA A 204 -9.75 5.11 33.99
CA ALA A 204 -8.87 4.19 34.69
C ALA A 204 -7.51 4.83 35.06
N ALA A 205 -6.90 5.62 34.16
CA ALA A 205 -5.65 6.31 34.43
C ALA A 205 -5.77 7.37 35.55
N SER A 206 -6.93 8.03 35.67
CA SER A 206 -7.16 9.12 36.63
C SER A 206 -7.37 8.71 38.10
N SER A 207 -7.51 7.42 38.41
CA SER A 207 -7.68 6.93 39.79
C SER A 207 -6.80 5.71 40.06
N SER A 208 -5.71 5.90 40.81
CA SER A 208 -4.75 4.84 41.15
C SER A 208 -5.43 3.65 41.86
N GLU A 209 -6.32 3.91 42.82
CA GLU A 209 -7.04 2.87 43.57
C GLU A 209 -8.07 2.10 42.72
N MET A 210 -8.73 2.79 41.78
CA MET A 210 -9.80 2.19 40.96
C MET A 210 -9.34 1.77 39.56
N LYS A 211 -8.07 2.01 39.16
CA LYS A 211 -7.55 1.71 37.81
C LYS A 211 -7.89 0.29 37.36
N ALA A 212 -7.72 -0.70 38.25
CA ALA A 212 -8.04 -2.11 37.99
C ALA A 212 -9.55 -2.35 37.81
N TYR A 213 -10.41 -1.73 38.62
CA TYR A 213 -11.86 -1.87 38.49
C TYR A 213 -12.36 -1.21 37.20
N CYS A 214 -11.94 0.03 36.93
CA CYS A 214 -12.35 0.78 35.73
C CYS A 214 -11.93 0.06 34.44
N SER A 215 -10.68 -0.42 34.34
CA SER A 215 -10.23 -1.15 33.14
C SER A 215 -10.99 -2.47 32.93
N ASN A 216 -11.32 -3.19 34.01
CA ASN A 216 -12.17 -4.40 33.92
C ASN A 216 -13.61 -4.07 33.50
N ASP A 217 -14.19 -2.96 33.97
CA ASP A 217 -15.54 -2.53 33.56
C ASP A 217 -15.57 -2.15 32.07
N VAL A 218 -14.56 -1.40 31.58
CA VAL A 218 -14.36 -1.03 30.17
C VAL A 218 -14.22 -2.27 29.29
N PHE A 219 -13.33 -3.21 29.66
CA PHE A 219 -13.18 -4.49 28.97
C PHE A 219 -14.52 -5.23 28.86
N ALA A 220 -15.31 -5.26 29.95
CA ALA A 220 -16.62 -5.92 29.97
C ALA A 220 -17.69 -5.19 29.14
N LYS A 221 -17.64 -3.85 29.00
CA LYS A 221 -18.51 -3.11 28.07
C LYS A 221 -18.14 -3.40 26.62
N LEU A 222 -16.86 -3.35 26.27
CA LEU A 222 -16.38 -3.65 24.92
C LEU A 222 -16.70 -5.10 24.53
N CYS A 223 -16.46 -6.08 25.41
CA CYS A 223 -16.88 -7.47 25.20
C CYS A 223 -18.41 -7.62 25.01
N SER A 224 -19.23 -6.79 25.65
CA SER A 224 -20.69 -6.84 25.45
C SER A 224 -21.12 -6.42 24.04
N MET A 225 -20.30 -5.61 23.36
CA MET A 225 -20.54 -5.13 21.98
C MET A 225 -19.98 -6.07 20.90
N ALA A 226 -19.22 -7.10 21.29
CA ALA A 226 -18.80 -8.19 20.40
C ALA A 226 -19.99 -8.95 19.79
N ARG A 227 -21.21 -8.79 20.32
CA ARG A 227 -22.46 -9.43 19.86
C ARG A 227 -23.45 -8.44 19.23
N ASP A 228 -22.98 -7.28 18.75
CA ASP A 228 -23.86 -6.31 18.10
C ASP A 228 -24.40 -6.82 16.75
N MET A 229 -25.64 -6.45 16.44
CA MET A 229 -26.29 -6.77 15.16
C MET A 229 -25.60 -6.11 13.95
N ASN A 230 -24.76 -5.09 14.17
CA ASN A 230 -24.02 -4.42 13.11
C ASN A 230 -22.52 -4.78 13.14
N MET A 231 -22.04 -5.38 12.05
CA MET A 231 -20.63 -5.75 11.82
C MET A 231 -19.64 -4.65 12.20
N LYS A 232 -19.88 -3.38 11.85
CA LYS A 232 -18.93 -2.29 12.15
C LYS A 232 -18.81 -2.02 13.65
N VAL A 233 -19.89 -2.19 14.40
CA VAL A 233 -19.90 -2.06 15.87
C VAL A 233 -19.14 -3.24 16.49
N ARG A 234 -19.29 -4.46 15.95
CA ARG A 234 -18.47 -5.62 16.35
C ARG A 234 -16.98 -5.38 16.09
N VAL A 235 -16.61 -4.94 14.89
CA VAL A 235 -15.21 -4.60 14.53
C VAL A 235 -14.63 -3.56 15.50
N GLU A 236 -15.31 -2.44 15.74
CA GLU A 236 -14.79 -1.39 16.62
C GLU A 236 -14.76 -1.81 18.11
N ALA A 237 -15.59 -2.76 18.53
CA ALA A 237 -15.49 -3.34 19.86
C ALA A 237 -14.14 -4.06 20.06
N PHE A 238 -13.69 -4.85 19.08
CA PHE A 238 -12.37 -5.49 19.12
C PHE A 238 -11.22 -4.48 18.90
N ASN A 239 -11.40 -3.43 18.09
CA ASN A 239 -10.46 -2.31 18.02
C ASN A 239 -10.33 -1.57 19.37
N GLY A 240 -11.40 -1.49 20.15
CA GLY A 240 -11.40 -1.04 21.53
C GLY A 240 -10.61 -1.98 22.44
N LEU A 241 -10.86 -3.28 22.37
CA LEU A 241 -10.13 -4.30 23.15
C LEU A 241 -8.62 -4.32 22.85
N ARG A 242 -8.23 -4.06 21.59
CA ARG A 242 -6.82 -3.90 21.17
C ARG A 242 -6.09 -2.75 21.90
N LYS A 243 -6.82 -1.74 22.40
CA LYS A 243 -6.28 -0.57 23.11
C LYS A 243 -6.13 -0.78 24.63
N MET A 244 -6.50 -1.95 25.17
CA MET A 244 -6.50 -2.21 26.61
C MET A 244 -5.10 -2.53 27.15
N GLU A 245 -4.56 -1.64 27.99
CA GLU A 245 -3.26 -1.82 28.67
C GLU A 245 -3.27 -2.88 29.79
N MET A 246 -4.44 -3.14 30.40
CA MET A 246 -4.54 -3.93 31.62
C MET A 246 -5.94 -4.53 31.76
N VAL A 247 -6.01 -5.84 32.01
CA VAL A 247 -7.25 -6.58 32.29
C VAL A 247 -6.93 -7.66 33.32
N SER A 248 -7.87 -7.98 34.22
CA SER A 248 -7.71 -9.13 35.12
C SER A 248 -7.66 -10.46 34.37
N GLU A 249 -6.75 -11.35 34.77
CA GLU A 249 -6.59 -12.66 34.14
C GLU A 249 -7.92 -13.45 34.12
N ASP A 250 -8.69 -13.43 35.21
CA ASP A 250 -9.98 -14.12 35.26
C ASP A 250 -10.99 -13.63 34.21
N LEU A 251 -11.00 -12.33 33.86
CA LEU A 251 -11.85 -11.83 32.76
C LEU A 251 -11.26 -12.13 31.37
N LEU A 252 -9.93 -12.08 31.21
CA LEU A 252 -9.28 -12.52 29.97
C LEU A 252 -9.64 -13.98 29.66
N LEU A 253 -9.49 -14.89 30.62
CA LEU A 253 -9.85 -16.30 30.48
C LEU A 253 -11.36 -16.49 30.26
N GLN A 254 -12.20 -15.72 30.97
CA GLN A 254 -13.64 -15.77 30.76
C GLN A 254 -14.05 -15.35 29.34
N SER A 255 -13.29 -14.49 28.67
CA SER A 255 -13.56 -14.07 27.29
C SER A 255 -13.37 -15.18 26.24
N LEU A 256 -12.58 -16.21 26.58
CA LEU A 256 -12.45 -17.46 25.82
C LEU A 256 -13.46 -18.53 26.27
N ALA A 257 -13.80 -18.60 27.56
CA ALA A 257 -14.70 -19.61 28.07
C ALA A 257 -16.17 -19.38 27.62
N LYS A 258 -16.70 -20.27 26.77
CA LYS A 258 -18.11 -20.28 26.29
C LYS A 258 -19.18 -20.46 27.39
N ARG A 259 -18.79 -20.63 28.65
CA ARG A 259 -19.68 -20.70 29.83
C ARG A 259 -19.16 -19.77 30.91
N VAL A 260 -20.07 -19.13 31.66
CA VAL A 260 -19.70 -18.33 32.84
C VAL A 260 -19.14 -19.25 33.93
N SER A 261 -17.90 -19.01 34.34
CA SER A 261 -17.20 -19.81 35.35
C SER A 261 -17.64 -19.43 36.76
N GLY A 262 -18.72 -20.06 37.24
CA GLY A 262 -19.08 -20.03 38.66
C GLY A 262 -17.93 -20.58 39.51
N ARG A 263 -17.46 -19.82 40.50
CA ARG A 263 -16.19 -20.03 41.25
C ARG A 263 -16.16 -21.34 42.07
N GLY A 264 -15.91 -22.46 41.39
CA GLY A 264 -15.80 -23.78 42.00
C GLY A 264 -14.47 -23.99 42.72
N LYS A 265 -14.52 -24.06 44.05
CA LYS A 265 -13.42 -24.45 44.97
C LYS A 265 -12.22 -23.49 45.08
N GLN A 266 -12.35 -22.45 45.89
CA GLN A 266 -11.31 -22.11 46.88
C GLN A 266 -11.90 -21.44 48.13
N LYS A 267 -11.31 -21.76 49.29
CA LYS A 267 -11.82 -21.48 50.65
C LYS A 267 -11.95 -19.98 50.99
N ASP A 268 -12.66 -19.74 52.08
CA ASP A 268 -12.98 -18.45 52.67
C ASP A 268 -11.75 -17.66 53.15
N THR A 269 -11.61 -16.43 52.66
CA THR A 269 -11.25 -15.25 53.47
C THR A 269 -11.59 -13.95 52.74
N GLY A 270 -12.51 -13.16 53.31
CA GLY A 270 -12.70 -11.72 53.05
C GLY A 270 -12.96 -11.24 51.61
N GLY A 271 -14.22 -11.25 51.13
CA GLY A 271 -14.53 -10.57 49.85
C GLY A 271 -15.88 -10.85 49.19
N GLN A 272 -17.01 -10.83 49.91
CA GLN A 272 -18.30 -11.20 49.29
C GLN A 272 -18.74 -10.24 48.16
N ARG A 273 -18.53 -8.92 48.34
CA ARG A 273 -18.85 -7.90 47.31
C ARG A 273 -18.01 -8.00 46.03
N THR A 274 -16.72 -8.35 46.14
CA THR A 274 -15.84 -8.47 44.95
C THR A 274 -16.19 -9.70 44.12
N SER A 275 -16.65 -10.78 44.76
CA SER A 275 -17.17 -11.96 44.05
C SER A 275 -18.46 -11.67 43.27
N GLU A 276 -19.37 -10.86 43.82
CA GLU A 276 -20.62 -10.47 43.14
C GLU A 276 -20.35 -9.55 41.93
N GLN A 277 -19.46 -8.57 42.09
CA GLN A 277 -19.03 -7.68 41.00
C GLN A 277 -18.33 -8.45 39.86
N PHE A 278 -17.44 -9.40 40.19
CA PHE A 278 -16.81 -10.24 39.17
C PHE A 278 -17.84 -11.04 38.38
N VAL A 279 -18.80 -11.70 39.04
CA VAL A 279 -19.85 -12.49 38.36
C VAL A 279 -20.70 -11.62 37.41
N MET A 280 -20.97 -10.36 37.79
CA MET A 280 -21.67 -9.41 36.92
C MET A 280 -20.89 -9.14 35.62
N LEU A 281 -19.61 -8.78 35.72
CA LEU A 281 -18.76 -8.49 34.54
C LEU A 281 -18.47 -9.75 33.71
N ALA A 282 -18.22 -10.89 34.37
CA ALA A 282 -17.99 -12.18 33.73
C ALA A 282 -19.15 -12.59 32.80
N SER A 283 -20.40 -12.22 33.14
CA SER A 283 -21.58 -12.55 32.32
C SER A 283 -21.59 -11.87 30.95
N SER A 284 -21.10 -10.63 30.82
CA SER A 284 -21.02 -9.92 29.54
C SER A 284 -19.71 -10.16 28.78
N VAL A 285 -18.70 -10.70 29.48
CA VAL A 285 -17.40 -11.11 28.91
C VAL A 285 -17.45 -12.53 28.33
N ALA A 286 -18.26 -13.43 28.90
CA ALA A 286 -18.24 -14.88 28.62
C ALA A 286 -18.31 -15.23 27.12
N GLY A 287 -17.22 -15.78 26.60
CA GLY A 287 -17.09 -16.23 25.21
C GLY A 287 -17.17 -15.10 24.16
N ALA A 288 -16.82 -13.86 24.52
CA ALA A 288 -16.86 -12.72 23.59
C ALA A 288 -15.79 -12.85 22.48
N LEU A 289 -14.57 -13.27 22.80
CA LEU A 289 -13.51 -13.45 21.79
C LEU A 289 -13.83 -14.64 20.88
N VAL A 290 -14.29 -15.77 21.43
CA VAL A 290 -14.60 -16.94 20.59
C VAL A 290 -15.78 -16.67 19.67
N HIS A 291 -16.79 -15.90 20.10
CA HIS A 291 -17.86 -15.49 19.21
C HIS A 291 -17.36 -14.61 18.05
N GLY A 292 -16.38 -13.74 18.29
CA GLY A 292 -15.75 -12.95 17.24
C GLY A 292 -14.82 -13.77 16.32
N LEU A 293 -14.19 -14.84 16.80
CA LEU A 293 -13.45 -15.79 15.97
C LEU A 293 -14.39 -16.70 15.16
N GLU A 294 -15.60 -16.96 15.66
CA GLU A 294 -16.67 -17.72 15.00
C GLU A 294 -17.64 -16.82 14.21
N ASP A 295 -17.24 -15.58 13.89
CA ASP A 295 -18.10 -14.57 13.24
C ASP A 295 -18.25 -14.83 11.73
N GLU A 296 -19.43 -14.49 11.20
CA GLU A 296 -19.79 -14.60 9.79
C GLU A 296 -18.93 -13.71 8.87
N PHE A 297 -18.44 -12.56 9.37
CA PHE A 297 -17.63 -11.60 8.62
C PHE A 297 -16.13 -11.72 8.93
N PHE A 298 -15.31 -11.87 7.88
CA PHE A 298 -13.86 -11.98 8.02
C PHE A 298 -13.23 -10.71 8.61
N GLU A 299 -13.86 -9.53 8.43
CA GLU A 299 -13.43 -8.28 9.05
C GLU A 299 -13.49 -8.32 10.58
N VAL A 300 -14.50 -9.00 11.14
CA VAL A 300 -14.62 -9.21 12.59
C VAL A 300 -13.58 -10.23 13.06
N ARG A 301 -13.47 -11.38 12.37
CA ARG A 301 -12.46 -12.40 12.71
C ARG A 301 -11.03 -11.83 12.68
N LYS A 302 -10.72 -10.97 11.70
CA LYS A 302 -9.44 -10.22 11.64
C LYS A 302 -9.25 -9.31 12.86
N SER A 303 -10.20 -8.45 13.19
CA SER A 303 -10.03 -7.50 14.29
C SER A 303 -9.94 -8.19 15.66
N VAL A 304 -10.54 -9.38 15.80
CA VAL A 304 -10.36 -10.23 16.99
C VAL A 304 -8.93 -10.73 17.09
N CYS A 305 -8.34 -11.26 16.00
CA CYS A 305 -6.93 -11.62 15.96
C CYS A 305 -6.02 -10.42 16.27
N GLU A 306 -6.30 -9.24 15.71
CA GLU A 306 -5.56 -8.01 16.07
C GLU A 306 -5.68 -7.65 17.55
N SER A 307 -6.84 -7.88 18.19
CA SER A 307 -7.01 -7.64 19.63
C SER A 307 -6.23 -8.65 20.48
N LEU A 308 -6.17 -9.92 20.05
CA LEU A 308 -5.40 -10.99 20.71
C LEU A 308 -3.91 -10.67 20.77
N ARG A 309 -3.34 -9.96 19.78
CA ARG A 309 -1.95 -9.47 19.81
C ARG A 309 -1.65 -8.63 21.05
N THR A 310 -2.54 -7.71 21.45
CA THR A 310 -2.38 -6.97 22.71
C THR A 310 -2.66 -7.87 23.91
N LEU A 311 -3.81 -8.54 23.93
CA LEU A 311 -4.30 -9.25 25.12
C LEU A 311 -3.40 -10.44 25.54
N THR A 312 -2.71 -11.09 24.61
CA THR A 312 -1.78 -12.20 24.92
C THR A 312 -0.45 -11.75 25.55
N SER A 313 -0.07 -10.47 25.45
CA SER A 313 1.06 -9.93 26.21
C SER A 313 0.76 -9.86 27.72
N LEU A 314 -0.50 -9.56 28.07
CA LEU A 314 -0.98 -9.25 29.42
C LEU A 314 -0.99 -10.45 30.39
N SER A 315 -1.27 -11.66 29.91
CA SER A 315 -1.23 -12.88 30.72
C SER A 315 -0.62 -14.06 29.95
N VAL A 316 0.34 -14.74 30.58
CA VAL A 316 0.98 -15.96 30.07
C VAL A 316 -0.01 -17.12 29.97
N LYS A 317 -0.98 -17.20 30.89
CA LYS A 317 -1.98 -18.27 30.91
C LYS A 317 -3.04 -18.04 29.82
N PHE A 318 -3.53 -16.80 29.71
CA PHE A 318 -4.40 -16.41 28.60
C PHE A 318 -3.72 -16.63 27.25
N ALA A 319 -2.42 -16.31 27.10
CA ALA A 319 -1.67 -16.60 25.88
C ALA A 319 -1.62 -18.10 25.54
N SER A 320 -1.55 -18.99 26.53
CA SER A 320 -1.60 -20.44 26.28
C SER A 320 -3.00 -20.97 25.93
N GLU A 321 -4.07 -20.36 26.44
CA GLU A 321 -5.45 -20.76 26.12
C GLU A 321 -5.92 -20.14 24.78
N ALA A 322 -5.55 -18.89 24.48
CA ALA A 322 -5.80 -18.22 23.20
C ALA A 322 -5.07 -18.90 22.02
N LEU A 323 -3.94 -19.56 22.28
CA LEU A 323 -3.17 -20.29 21.27
C LEU A 323 -3.97 -21.45 20.66
N ASP A 324 -4.81 -22.13 21.42
CA ASP A 324 -5.67 -23.19 20.89
C ASP A 324 -6.62 -22.62 19.83
N SER A 325 -7.32 -21.53 20.15
CA SER A 325 -8.25 -20.86 19.22
C SER A 325 -7.53 -20.24 18.01
N LEU A 326 -6.33 -19.66 18.19
CA LEU A 326 -5.53 -19.17 17.07
C LEU A 326 -5.06 -20.29 16.14
N MET A 327 -4.89 -21.51 16.63
CA MET A 327 -4.54 -22.68 15.80
C MET A 327 -5.71 -23.18 14.96
N ASP A 328 -6.95 -23.12 15.48
CA ASP A 328 -8.15 -23.41 14.69
C ASP A 328 -8.29 -22.41 13.53
N VAL A 329 -8.05 -21.12 13.81
CA VAL A 329 -8.09 -20.00 12.84
C VAL A 329 -7.01 -20.10 11.75
N LEU A 330 -5.97 -20.92 11.91
CA LEU A 330 -5.06 -21.23 10.78
C LEU A 330 -5.73 -22.01 9.64
N ASN A 331 -6.97 -22.47 9.81
CA ASN A 331 -7.78 -23.12 8.77
C ASN A 331 -8.97 -22.25 8.30
N ASP A 332 -8.99 -20.95 8.65
CA ASP A 332 -10.01 -19.99 8.20
C ASP A 332 -10.07 -19.92 6.67
N ASP A 333 -11.24 -19.67 6.07
CA ASP A 333 -11.37 -19.56 4.61
C ASP A 333 -10.68 -18.31 4.05
N SER A 334 -10.66 -17.22 4.82
CA SER A 334 -10.03 -15.96 4.45
C SER A 334 -8.52 -15.96 4.73
N ALA A 335 -7.72 -15.85 3.66
CA ALA A 335 -6.26 -15.72 3.77
C ALA A 335 -5.82 -14.51 4.62
N VAL A 336 -6.64 -13.44 4.67
CA VAL A 336 -6.38 -12.25 5.50
C VAL A 336 -6.48 -12.59 6.99
N VAL A 337 -7.44 -13.44 7.38
CA VAL A 337 -7.62 -13.87 8.78
C VAL A 337 -6.52 -14.86 9.18
N ARG A 338 -6.18 -15.83 8.31
CA ARG A 338 -5.04 -16.74 8.52
C ARG A 338 -3.72 -15.99 8.69
N LEU A 339 -3.47 -14.98 7.85
CA LEU A 339 -2.31 -14.09 7.97
C LEU A 339 -2.31 -13.35 9.32
N GLN A 340 -3.44 -12.76 9.72
CA GLN A 340 -3.53 -11.99 10.97
C GLN A 340 -3.33 -12.86 12.22
N ALA A 341 -3.78 -14.13 12.18
CA ALA A 341 -3.51 -15.11 13.23
C ALA A 341 -2.01 -15.45 13.32
N LEU A 342 -1.32 -15.64 12.19
CA LEU A 342 0.13 -15.85 12.18
C LEU A 342 0.91 -14.61 12.64
N GLU A 343 0.50 -13.40 12.27
CA GLU A 343 1.11 -12.17 12.81
C GLU A 343 0.95 -12.09 14.33
N THR A 344 -0.19 -12.53 14.85
CA THR A 344 -0.45 -12.59 16.30
C THR A 344 0.47 -13.63 16.97
N MET A 345 0.59 -14.83 16.41
CA MET A 345 1.55 -15.84 16.88
C MET A 345 3.01 -15.37 16.77
N HIS A 346 3.37 -14.56 15.78
CA HIS A 346 4.70 -13.97 15.61
C HIS A 346 5.04 -13.00 16.76
N HIS A 347 4.10 -12.16 17.18
CA HIS A 347 4.29 -11.31 18.36
C HIS A 347 4.36 -12.13 19.64
N MET A 348 3.49 -13.14 19.81
CA MET A 348 3.60 -14.10 20.91
C MET A 348 4.97 -14.81 20.93
N ALA A 349 5.61 -15.03 19.79
CA ALA A 349 6.94 -15.65 19.71
C ALA A 349 8.06 -14.69 20.14
N ILE A 350 7.99 -13.42 19.70
CA ILE A 350 8.91 -12.35 20.13
C ILE A 350 8.81 -12.14 21.65
N ASP A 351 7.60 -12.06 22.19
CA ASP A 351 7.32 -11.84 23.61
C ASP A 351 7.62 -13.08 24.50
N GLY A 352 8.11 -14.18 23.91
CA GLY A 352 8.39 -15.44 24.60
C GLY A 352 7.14 -16.14 25.18
N ARG A 353 5.94 -15.79 24.68
CA ARG A 353 4.65 -16.34 25.10
C ARG A 353 4.23 -17.58 24.30
N LEU A 354 4.66 -17.71 23.04
CA LEU A 354 4.30 -18.82 22.16
C LEU A 354 4.88 -20.15 22.66
N LYS A 355 4.01 -21.05 23.13
CA LYS A 355 4.37 -22.38 23.63
C LYS A 355 3.67 -23.47 22.83
N LEU A 356 4.33 -23.96 21.78
CA LEU A 356 3.79 -25.06 21.00
C LEU A 356 3.84 -26.39 21.77
N HIS A 357 2.72 -27.11 21.72
CA HIS A 357 2.58 -28.50 22.14
C HIS A 357 2.37 -29.39 20.90
N GLU A 358 2.59 -30.69 21.04
CA GLU A 358 2.48 -31.64 19.93
C GLU A 358 1.08 -31.66 19.27
N LYS A 359 0.02 -31.39 20.05
CA LYS A 359 -1.35 -31.24 19.53
C LYS A 359 -1.51 -30.11 18.49
N HIS A 360 -0.65 -29.08 18.53
CA HIS A 360 -0.68 -27.97 17.57
C HIS A 360 0.02 -28.30 16.25
N LEU A 361 0.91 -29.31 16.24
CA LEU A 361 1.93 -29.49 15.22
C LEU A 361 1.36 -29.65 13.81
N HIS A 362 0.24 -30.38 13.67
CA HIS A 362 -0.42 -30.61 12.38
C HIS A 362 -0.95 -29.31 11.77
N MET A 363 -1.72 -28.51 12.53
CA MET A 363 -2.32 -27.27 12.03
C MET A 363 -1.26 -26.19 11.81
N PHE A 364 -0.29 -26.08 12.73
CA PHE A 364 0.83 -25.15 12.60
C PHE A 364 1.67 -25.43 11.33
N LEU A 365 2.10 -26.68 11.10
CA LEU A 365 2.81 -27.06 9.88
C LEU A 365 1.93 -27.00 8.62
N GLY A 366 0.61 -26.99 8.77
CA GLY A 366 -0.36 -26.76 7.69
C GLY A 366 -0.01 -25.51 6.88
N ALA A 367 0.20 -24.38 7.57
CA ALA A 367 0.41 -23.05 6.99
C ALA A 367 1.63 -22.91 6.04
N LEU A 368 2.62 -23.81 6.09
CA LEU A 368 3.72 -23.84 5.11
C LEU A 368 3.29 -24.26 3.69
N VAL A 369 2.07 -24.76 3.52
CA VAL A 369 1.50 -25.15 2.22
C VAL A 369 0.25 -24.29 1.91
N ASP A 370 0.19 -23.07 2.46
CA ASP A 370 -0.83 -22.10 2.04
C ASP A 370 -0.52 -21.59 0.63
N THR A 371 -1.58 -21.42 -0.16
CA THR A 371 -1.61 -20.67 -1.42
C THR A 371 -0.96 -19.27 -1.33
N SER A 372 -1.23 -18.51 -0.26
CA SER A 372 -0.73 -17.13 -0.07
C SER A 372 0.75 -17.11 0.30
N TRP A 373 1.53 -16.33 -0.44
CA TRP A 373 2.95 -16.11 -0.13
C TRP A 373 3.13 -15.44 1.23
N ASP A 374 2.31 -14.44 1.57
CA ASP A 374 2.40 -13.67 2.81
C ASP A 374 2.16 -14.52 4.06
N VAL A 375 1.25 -15.51 3.96
CA VAL A 375 1.00 -16.51 5.00
C VAL A 375 2.25 -17.38 5.20
N ARG A 376 2.82 -17.96 4.11
CA ARG A 376 4.04 -18.78 4.17
C ARG A 376 5.25 -17.97 4.69
N TYR A 377 5.40 -16.74 4.24
CA TYR A 377 6.45 -15.81 4.65
C TYR A 377 6.35 -15.44 6.14
N THR A 378 5.16 -15.10 6.61
CA THR A 378 4.92 -14.75 8.02
C THR A 378 5.13 -15.97 8.91
N TYR A 379 4.71 -17.17 8.50
CA TYR A 379 5.05 -18.41 9.19
C TYR A 379 6.57 -18.63 9.27
N ARG A 380 7.32 -18.43 8.17
CA ARG A 380 8.78 -18.52 8.18
C ARG A 380 9.42 -17.54 9.16
N LYS A 381 8.89 -16.32 9.31
CA LYS A 381 9.33 -15.37 10.36
C LYS A 381 9.14 -15.94 11.76
N ILE A 382 8.02 -16.64 12.06
CA ILE A 382 7.83 -17.33 13.35
C ILE A 382 8.93 -18.37 13.60
N LEU A 383 9.24 -19.21 12.60
CA LEU A 383 10.32 -20.22 12.73
C LEU A 383 11.71 -19.61 12.98
N LYS A 384 11.99 -18.39 12.50
CA LYS A 384 13.26 -17.69 12.75
C LYS A 384 13.46 -17.27 14.21
N VAL A 385 12.37 -16.98 14.95
CA VAL A 385 12.43 -16.47 16.33
C VAL A 385 12.00 -17.48 17.40
N MET A 386 11.18 -18.48 17.05
CA MET A 386 10.60 -19.42 17.99
C MET A 386 11.62 -20.43 18.54
N LYS A 387 11.48 -20.74 19.84
CA LYS A 387 12.19 -21.83 20.52
C LYS A 387 11.36 -23.11 20.49
N LEU A 388 11.83 -24.12 19.74
CA LEU A 388 11.23 -25.44 19.68
C LEU A 388 11.69 -26.27 20.90
N ASN A 389 10.73 -26.94 21.55
CA ASN A 389 10.96 -27.61 22.84
C ASN A 389 11.18 -29.13 22.75
N ASN A 390 10.98 -29.74 21.57
CA ASN A 390 11.16 -31.18 21.34
C ASN A 390 11.81 -31.41 19.95
N LEU A 391 12.74 -32.37 19.88
CA LEU A 391 13.36 -32.88 18.66
C LEU A 391 12.33 -33.30 17.60
N ALA A 392 11.16 -33.83 17.99
CA ALA A 392 10.09 -34.18 17.07
C ALA A 392 9.49 -32.96 16.34
N LEU A 393 9.28 -31.85 17.06
CA LEU A 393 8.84 -30.57 16.49
C LEU A 393 9.90 -30.02 15.51
N PHE A 394 11.18 -30.16 15.87
CA PHE A 394 12.33 -29.75 15.05
C PHE A 394 12.45 -30.58 13.77
N LYS A 395 12.49 -31.92 13.84
CA LYS A 395 12.52 -32.80 12.64
C LYS A 395 11.32 -32.53 11.72
N SER A 396 10.13 -32.34 12.29
CA SER A 396 8.92 -32.07 11.49
C SER A 396 8.92 -30.68 10.84
N SER A 397 9.51 -29.67 11.51
CA SER A 397 9.69 -28.33 10.93
C SER A 397 10.71 -28.33 9.79
N VAL A 398 11.81 -29.07 9.94
CA VAL A 398 12.82 -29.30 8.90
C VAL A 398 12.19 -29.97 7.68
N ASP A 399 11.54 -31.12 7.85
CA ASP A 399 10.95 -31.86 6.72
C ASP A 399 9.86 -31.06 5.99
N ARG A 400 9.05 -30.29 6.72
CA ARG A 400 8.03 -29.42 6.11
C ARG A 400 8.64 -28.22 5.36
N LEU A 401 9.76 -27.67 5.82
CA LEU A 401 10.51 -26.64 5.09
C LEU A 401 11.19 -27.19 3.83
N LEU A 402 11.69 -28.43 3.84
CA LEU A 402 12.21 -29.07 2.62
C LEU A 402 11.10 -29.25 1.58
N ARG A 403 9.94 -29.78 1.99
CA ARG A 403 8.75 -29.88 1.11
C ARG A 403 8.22 -28.52 0.63
N ASN A 404 8.51 -27.43 1.36
CA ASN A 404 8.17 -26.07 0.94
C ASN A 404 9.06 -25.59 -0.21
N LEU A 405 10.34 -26.00 -0.28
CA LEU A 405 11.19 -25.80 -1.47
C LEU A 405 10.66 -26.58 -2.67
N ASP A 406 10.33 -27.86 -2.48
CA ASP A 406 9.80 -28.73 -3.54
C ASP A 406 8.49 -28.20 -4.14
N SER A 407 7.67 -27.52 -3.32
CA SER A 407 6.35 -26.99 -3.70
C SER A 407 6.36 -25.53 -4.16
N TYR A 408 7.33 -24.73 -3.69
CA TYR A 408 7.43 -23.29 -3.95
C TYR A 408 8.90 -22.86 -4.12
N PRO A 409 9.59 -23.20 -5.23
CA PRO A 409 11.00 -22.84 -5.44
C PRO A 409 11.27 -21.33 -5.36
N GLN A 410 10.28 -20.48 -5.66
CA GLN A 410 10.37 -19.03 -5.53
C GLN A 410 10.50 -18.52 -4.08
N ASP A 411 10.22 -19.36 -3.08
CA ASP A 411 10.37 -19.06 -1.65
C ASP A 411 11.79 -19.38 -1.13
N GLU A 412 12.70 -19.90 -1.98
CA GLU A 412 14.01 -20.47 -1.61
C GLU A 412 14.85 -19.59 -0.66
N ALA A 413 15.05 -18.31 -1.00
CA ALA A 413 15.90 -17.41 -0.22
C ALA A 413 15.39 -17.20 1.22
N ASP A 414 14.06 -17.11 1.39
CA ASP A 414 13.45 -17.03 2.72
C ASP A 414 13.62 -18.34 3.49
N VAL A 415 13.43 -19.47 2.81
CA VAL A 415 13.54 -20.81 3.40
C VAL A 415 14.97 -21.08 3.85
N PHE A 416 15.97 -20.76 3.03
CA PHE A 416 17.39 -20.83 3.39
C PHE A 416 17.74 -19.95 4.59
N SER A 417 17.32 -18.67 4.59
CA SER A 417 17.46 -17.79 5.75
C SER A 417 16.78 -18.37 7.01
N THR A 418 15.64 -19.06 6.84
CA THR A 418 14.92 -19.74 7.93
C THR A 418 15.67 -20.97 8.43
N PHE A 419 16.21 -21.82 7.56
CA PHE A 419 17.09 -22.94 7.93
C PHE A 419 18.31 -22.47 8.70
N SER A 420 18.90 -21.34 8.31
CA SER A 420 20.05 -20.80 9.01
C SER A 420 19.70 -20.39 10.45
N HIS A 421 18.64 -19.61 10.64
CA HIS A 421 18.13 -19.27 11.98
C HIS A 421 17.77 -20.51 12.81
N LEU A 422 17.09 -21.48 12.19
CA LEU A 422 16.68 -22.73 12.83
C LEU A 422 17.88 -23.51 13.37
N GLY A 423 18.97 -23.60 12.59
CA GLY A 423 20.22 -24.24 13.01
C GLY A 423 20.99 -23.48 14.09
N ARG A 424 21.08 -22.15 13.98
CA ARG A 424 21.70 -21.28 15.00
C ARG A 424 21.00 -21.41 16.36
N ASN A 425 19.67 -21.42 16.36
CA ASN A 425 18.86 -21.41 17.59
C ASN A 425 18.77 -22.79 18.27
N HIS A 426 18.85 -23.88 17.50
CA HIS A 426 18.59 -25.24 17.99
C HIS A 426 19.80 -26.17 17.89
N LYS A 427 21.00 -25.66 18.18
CA LYS A 427 22.30 -26.37 18.05
C LYS A 427 22.29 -27.80 18.62
N LYS A 428 21.61 -28.02 19.76
CA LYS A 428 21.44 -29.34 20.42
C LYS A 428 20.57 -30.35 19.64
N PHE A 429 19.65 -29.88 18.80
CA PHE A 429 18.87 -30.75 17.92
C PHE A 429 19.58 -30.97 16.57
N VAL A 430 20.30 -29.97 16.06
CA VAL A 430 21.19 -30.14 14.89
C VAL A 430 22.18 -31.29 15.15
N SER A 431 22.87 -31.29 16.28
CA SER A 431 23.80 -32.36 16.67
C SER A 431 23.17 -33.76 16.83
N LEU A 432 21.85 -33.87 16.97
CA LEU A 432 21.13 -35.15 17.06
C LEU A 432 20.62 -35.66 15.70
N ILE A 433 20.52 -34.80 14.69
CA ILE A 433 20.13 -35.20 13.31
C ILE A 433 21.32 -35.28 12.36
N MET A 434 22.47 -34.74 12.76
CA MET A 434 23.66 -34.54 11.93
C MET A 434 24.18 -35.80 11.26
N LYS A 435 24.05 -36.98 11.89
CA LYS A 435 24.44 -38.26 11.26
C LYS A 435 23.52 -38.60 10.09
N ASP A 436 22.21 -38.61 10.33
CA ASP A 436 21.17 -38.85 9.32
C ASP A 436 21.37 -37.90 8.12
N THR A 437 21.56 -36.60 8.40
CA THR A 437 21.79 -35.57 7.38
C THR A 437 23.14 -35.69 6.67
N PHE A 438 24.19 -36.17 7.35
CA PHE A 438 25.49 -36.39 6.72
C PHE A 438 25.46 -37.55 5.72
N GLU A 439 24.74 -38.62 6.03
CA GLU A 439 24.54 -39.76 5.12
C GLU A 439 23.69 -39.37 3.90
N GLU A 440 22.66 -38.53 4.08
CA GLU A 440 21.85 -37.97 2.99
C GLU A 440 22.66 -37.03 2.06
N VAL A 441 23.42 -36.08 2.63
CA VAL A 441 24.21 -35.12 1.84
C VAL A 441 25.41 -35.78 1.16
N GLY A 442 26.10 -36.71 1.84
CA GLY A 442 27.23 -37.43 1.26
C GLY A 442 26.84 -38.27 0.05
N THR A 443 25.77 -39.08 0.18
CA THR A 443 25.31 -39.95 -0.93
C THR A 443 24.80 -39.17 -2.14
N ALA A 444 24.15 -38.02 -1.95
CA ALA A 444 23.71 -37.15 -3.05
C ALA A 444 24.88 -36.54 -3.84
N LEU A 445 25.97 -36.15 -3.15
CA LEU A 445 27.12 -35.49 -3.77
C LEU A 445 28.16 -36.47 -4.35
N GLU A 446 28.33 -37.65 -3.74
CA GLU A 446 29.13 -38.74 -4.34
C GLU A 446 28.47 -39.31 -5.62
N GLY A 447 27.15 -39.18 -5.75
CA GLY A 447 26.37 -39.62 -6.92
C GLY A 447 26.52 -38.79 -8.20
N ASN A 448 27.20 -37.62 -8.17
CA ASN A 448 27.37 -36.68 -9.30
C ASN A 448 26.08 -36.08 -9.93
N VAL A 449 24.90 -36.24 -9.32
CA VAL A 449 23.62 -35.79 -9.92
C VAL A 449 23.06 -34.49 -9.32
N GLU A 450 23.32 -34.18 -8.04
CA GLU A 450 22.52 -33.19 -7.28
C GLU A 450 23.23 -31.87 -6.87
N PHE A 451 24.22 -31.42 -7.64
CA PHE A 451 24.90 -30.12 -7.38
C PHE A 451 24.00 -28.86 -7.48
N ASP A 452 22.76 -28.99 -7.98
CA ASP A 452 21.76 -27.92 -8.02
C ASP A 452 20.52 -28.21 -7.14
N SER A 453 20.63 -29.14 -6.19
CA SER A 453 19.52 -29.55 -5.32
C SER A 453 19.30 -28.55 -4.18
N ALA A 454 18.14 -27.85 -4.20
CA ALA A 454 17.73 -26.92 -3.14
C ALA A 454 17.66 -27.62 -1.76
N ARG A 455 17.25 -28.89 -1.75
CA ARG A 455 17.19 -29.75 -0.57
C ARG A 455 18.57 -29.93 0.07
N ILE A 456 19.58 -30.27 -0.73
CA ILE A 456 20.97 -30.45 -0.26
C ILE A 456 21.56 -29.12 0.22
N ALA A 457 21.31 -28.02 -0.49
CA ALA A 457 21.72 -26.68 -0.06
C ALA A 457 21.11 -26.28 1.30
N ALA A 458 19.81 -26.56 1.52
CA ALA A 458 19.13 -26.31 2.80
C ALA A 458 19.67 -27.16 3.96
N LEU A 459 19.98 -28.44 3.71
CA LEU A 459 20.58 -29.33 4.70
C LEU A 459 22.02 -28.93 5.07
N LEU A 460 22.80 -28.50 4.08
CA LEU A 460 24.13 -27.90 4.28
C LEU A 460 24.05 -26.66 5.17
N ILE A 461 23.15 -25.72 4.85
CA ILE A 461 22.89 -24.51 5.66
C ILE A 461 22.56 -24.90 7.11
N LEU A 462 21.59 -25.80 7.32
CA LEU A 462 21.14 -26.20 8.65
C LEU A 462 22.28 -26.75 9.52
N CYS A 463 23.20 -27.52 8.92
CA CYS A 463 24.37 -28.06 9.61
C CYS A 463 25.40 -26.98 9.96
N ILE A 464 25.87 -26.20 8.97
CA ILE A 464 26.95 -25.21 9.18
C ILE A 464 26.53 -24.04 10.09
N SER A 465 25.24 -23.72 10.16
CA SER A 465 24.70 -22.62 10.97
C SER A 465 24.86 -22.75 12.49
N ALA A 466 25.05 -23.97 13.02
CA ALA A 466 25.32 -24.17 14.45
C ALA A 466 26.76 -23.76 14.86
N PRO A 467 27.83 -24.27 14.21
CA PRO A 467 29.22 -23.92 14.53
C PRO A 467 29.72 -22.57 13.99
N LEU A 468 29.09 -21.98 12.95
CA LEU A 468 29.47 -20.65 12.43
C LEU A 468 29.39 -19.51 13.46
N LEU A 469 28.80 -19.75 14.64
CA LEU A 469 28.65 -18.77 15.72
C LEU A 469 29.23 -19.17 17.08
N ASN A 470 29.68 -20.42 17.30
CA ASN A 470 30.28 -20.87 18.57
C ASN A 470 31.23 -22.04 18.33
N ALA A 471 32.33 -22.10 19.07
CA ALA A 471 33.37 -23.12 18.91
C ALA A 471 32.95 -24.56 19.30
N ASP A 472 31.99 -24.71 20.22
CA ASP A 472 31.79 -25.97 20.95
C ASP A 472 30.39 -26.58 20.72
N VAL A 473 30.20 -27.14 19.53
CA VAL A 473 29.05 -28.00 19.16
C VAL A 473 29.63 -29.25 18.49
N GLY A 474 29.12 -30.43 18.84
CA GLY A 474 29.70 -31.73 18.49
C GLY A 474 30.20 -31.83 17.05
N ARG A 475 31.48 -32.21 16.90
CA ARG A 475 32.30 -32.14 15.67
C ARG A 475 31.52 -32.45 14.39
N ILE A 476 31.18 -31.41 13.63
CA ILE A 476 30.73 -31.56 12.23
C ILE A 476 31.94 -32.06 11.41
N PRO A 477 31.80 -33.08 10.55
CA PRO A 477 32.88 -33.50 9.67
C PRO A 477 33.40 -32.34 8.80
N PRO A 478 34.71 -32.05 8.74
CA PRO A 478 35.26 -30.93 7.96
C PRO A 478 34.81 -30.90 6.49
N VAL A 479 34.52 -32.08 5.92
CA VAL A 479 33.97 -32.29 4.57
C VAL A 479 32.68 -31.50 4.32
N MET A 480 31.80 -31.35 5.32
CA MET A 480 30.57 -30.55 5.20
C MET A 480 30.85 -29.08 4.89
N PHE A 481 31.93 -28.50 5.44
CA PHE A 481 32.31 -27.13 5.13
C PHE A 481 32.92 -27.04 3.72
N SER A 482 33.65 -28.07 3.24
CA SER A 482 34.10 -28.08 1.84
C SER A 482 32.95 -28.22 0.83
N TYR A 483 31.89 -28.98 1.15
CA TYR A 483 30.66 -28.97 0.36
C TYR A 483 29.99 -27.59 0.41
N ALA A 484 29.85 -26.96 1.59
CA ALA A 484 29.29 -25.62 1.72
C ALA A 484 30.04 -24.56 0.89
N VAL A 485 31.37 -24.66 0.76
CA VAL A 485 32.16 -23.79 -0.15
C VAL A 485 31.71 -23.95 -1.61
N THR A 486 31.44 -25.17 -2.09
CA THR A 486 30.96 -25.38 -3.48
C THR A 486 29.57 -24.76 -3.73
N PHE A 487 28.72 -24.71 -2.70
CA PHE A 487 27.38 -24.11 -2.76
C PHE A 487 27.35 -22.60 -2.41
N LEU A 488 28.49 -21.97 -2.09
CA LEU A 488 28.56 -20.60 -1.52
C LEU A 488 27.73 -19.56 -2.30
N GLY A 489 27.78 -19.60 -3.64
CA GLY A 489 27.05 -18.65 -4.48
C GLY A 489 25.53 -18.69 -4.33
N ARG A 490 24.98 -19.80 -3.82
CA ARG A 490 23.54 -20.02 -3.58
C ARG A 490 23.18 -19.89 -2.10
N ILE A 491 24.04 -20.38 -1.19
CA ILE A 491 23.76 -20.36 0.26
C ILE A 491 24.13 -19.04 0.97
N TYR A 492 24.92 -18.15 0.37
CA TYR A 492 25.35 -16.89 1.00
C TYR A 492 24.19 -16.05 1.54
N ASN A 493 23.08 -15.94 0.79
CA ASN A 493 21.89 -15.18 1.18
C ASN A 493 21.19 -15.73 2.45
N ALA A 494 21.59 -16.91 2.95
CA ALA A 494 21.14 -17.46 4.24
C ALA A 494 21.88 -16.91 5.46
N PHE A 495 22.95 -16.13 5.25
CA PHE A 495 23.89 -15.64 6.28
C PHE A 495 24.19 -14.14 6.20
N SER A 496 23.63 -13.43 5.22
CA SER A 496 23.83 -11.99 4.99
C SER A 496 23.33 -11.09 6.14
N ASP A 497 22.67 -11.66 7.13
CA ASP A 497 22.27 -11.02 8.39
C ASP A 497 23.32 -11.15 9.52
N ILE A 498 24.42 -11.88 9.29
CA ILE A 498 25.55 -12.05 10.22
C ILE A 498 26.87 -11.58 9.61
N MET A 499 27.13 -11.93 8.36
CA MET A 499 28.46 -11.79 7.75
C MET A 499 28.37 -11.59 6.23
N ASP A 500 29.33 -10.87 5.68
CA ASP A 500 29.50 -10.73 4.25
C ASP A 500 30.01 -12.02 3.59
N ARG A 501 30.07 -12.00 2.25
CA ARG A 501 30.39 -13.17 1.43
C ARG A 501 31.82 -13.68 1.62
N ASP A 502 32.77 -12.78 1.86
CA ASP A 502 34.19 -13.11 1.95
C ASP A 502 34.55 -13.55 3.36
N ALA A 503 33.92 -12.96 4.39
CA ALA A 503 33.93 -13.47 5.76
C ALA A 503 33.33 -14.89 5.86
N LEU A 504 32.19 -15.15 5.20
CA LEU A 504 31.61 -16.49 5.14
C LEU A 504 32.54 -17.47 4.42
N LEU A 505 33.10 -17.11 3.26
CA LEU A 505 34.07 -17.94 2.53
C LEU A 505 35.30 -18.27 3.37
N ALA A 506 35.87 -17.27 4.05
CA ALA A 506 37.02 -17.44 4.93
C ALA A 506 36.72 -18.42 6.08
N CYS A 507 35.58 -18.26 6.76
CA CYS A 507 35.21 -19.13 7.87
C CYS A 507 34.94 -20.58 7.41
N LEU A 508 34.25 -20.77 6.28
CA LEU A 508 34.05 -22.11 5.70
C LEU A 508 35.38 -22.77 5.31
N CYS A 509 36.32 -22.01 4.73
CA CYS A 509 37.65 -22.50 4.39
C CYS A 509 38.51 -22.83 5.62
N GLU A 510 38.38 -22.06 6.71
CA GLU A 510 39.03 -22.34 7.99
C GLU A 510 38.51 -23.66 8.58
N LYS A 511 37.18 -23.80 8.71
CA LYS A 511 36.58 -25.02 9.29
C LYS A 511 36.81 -26.25 8.41
N SER A 512 36.84 -26.13 7.09
CA SER A 512 37.16 -27.26 6.20
C SER A 512 38.61 -27.77 6.36
N ARG A 513 39.52 -26.97 6.92
CA ARG A 513 40.93 -27.32 7.16
C ARG A 513 41.19 -27.86 8.59
N SER A 514 40.16 -27.94 9.44
CA SER A 514 40.32 -28.34 10.85
C SER A 514 40.52 -29.85 11.06
N ILE A 515 41.72 -30.34 10.73
CA ILE A 515 42.12 -31.76 10.90
C ILE A 515 42.60 -32.01 12.34
N GLU A 516 41.67 -32.07 13.31
CA GLU A 516 41.96 -32.65 14.63
C GLU A 516 41.82 -34.19 14.62
N TYR A 517 42.62 -34.83 13.76
CA TYR A 517 42.92 -36.26 13.82
C TYR A 517 44.40 -36.49 13.47
N SER A 518 45.26 -36.40 14.48
CA SER A 518 46.53 -37.13 14.48
C SER A 518 46.41 -38.29 15.47
N ALA A 519 46.75 -39.50 15.02
CA ALA A 519 46.73 -40.70 15.85
C ALA A 519 48.16 -41.05 16.29
N THR A 520 48.55 -40.62 17.50
CA THR A 520 49.84 -40.99 18.12
C THR A 520 49.62 -41.67 19.47
N ASN A 521 49.12 -42.91 19.40
CA ASN A 521 49.51 -43.92 20.38
C ASN A 521 50.94 -44.34 20.06
N ILE A 522 51.95 -43.71 20.68
CA ILE A 522 53.32 -44.23 20.94
C ILE A 522 54.08 -43.22 21.84
N ASN A 523 54.32 -43.65 23.08
CA ASN A 523 55.48 -43.44 23.95
C ASN A 523 56.18 -42.04 24.08
N LEU A 524 56.05 -41.49 25.30
CA LEU A 524 57.13 -41.12 26.25
C LEU A 524 58.15 -39.98 25.97
N MET A 525 58.23 -39.11 27.00
CA MET A 525 59.35 -38.29 27.49
C MET A 525 59.76 -36.97 26.80
N GLU A 526 59.88 -35.95 27.68
CA GLU A 526 60.95 -34.92 27.82
C GLU A 526 61.50 -34.16 26.59
N GLY A 527 61.76 -32.86 26.75
CA GLY A 527 62.60 -32.12 25.79
C GLY A 527 62.36 -30.61 25.72
N GLU A 528 63.10 -29.89 26.54
CA GLU A 528 63.37 -28.44 26.58
C GLU A 528 63.28 -27.64 25.25
N GLU A 529 62.47 -26.58 25.29
CA GLU A 529 62.81 -25.15 25.03
C GLU A 529 63.98 -24.68 24.11
N GLN A 530 63.74 -23.51 23.49
CA GLN A 530 64.69 -22.51 22.89
C GLN A 530 65.30 -22.85 21.51
N LEU A 531 64.91 -22.23 20.38
CA LEU A 531 65.16 -20.84 19.91
C LEU A 531 66.65 -20.41 19.85
N PRO A 532 67.06 -19.46 18.97
CA PRO A 532 66.44 -18.93 17.74
C PRO A 532 67.45 -18.82 16.55
N LEU A 533 67.04 -18.17 15.44
CA LEU A 533 67.86 -17.09 14.87
C LEU A 533 66.99 -16.04 14.15
N PHE A 534 67.44 -14.78 14.16
CA PHE A 534 66.69 -13.58 13.78
C PHE A 534 67.53 -12.70 12.84
N GLU A 535 66.86 -12.09 11.85
CA GLU A 535 67.17 -10.84 11.11
C GLU A 535 66.08 -10.79 10.01
N GLY A 536 65.37 -9.71 9.67
CA GLY A 536 65.43 -8.27 9.91
C GLY A 536 64.75 -7.62 8.68
N ASP A 537 63.96 -6.55 8.71
CA ASP A 537 63.60 -5.61 9.78
C ASP A 537 62.13 -5.14 9.62
N ALA A 538 61.60 -4.53 10.68
CA ALA A 538 60.36 -3.74 10.66
C ALA A 538 60.65 -2.26 10.99
N PRO A 539 59.71 -1.35 10.73
CA PRO A 539 59.08 -0.67 11.88
C PRO A 539 57.54 -0.56 11.69
N ASN A 540 56.68 -0.68 12.72
CA ASN A 540 56.61 -0.02 14.04
C ASN A 540 56.49 1.53 13.89
N PHE A 541 55.79 2.33 14.68
CA PHE A 541 55.36 2.33 16.10
C PHE A 541 54.09 3.21 16.22
N THR A 542 53.09 3.03 17.10
CA THR A 542 52.76 1.94 18.06
C THR A 542 51.21 1.74 18.05
N SER A 543 50.39 1.48 19.09
CA SER A 543 50.46 1.51 20.57
C SER A 543 49.43 0.57 21.21
N ASN A 544 49.51 0.38 22.53
CA ASN A 544 48.59 -0.43 23.35
C ASN A 544 47.70 0.47 24.22
N GLU A 545 46.54 -0.04 24.68
CA GLU A 545 46.32 -0.20 26.12
C GLU A 545 45.21 -1.22 26.44
N VAL A 546 45.11 -1.65 27.70
CA VAL A 546 44.34 -2.83 28.15
C VAL A 546 43.32 -2.46 29.22
N ILE A 547 42.03 -2.62 28.94
CA ILE A 547 40.96 -2.71 29.95
C ILE A 547 39.95 -3.77 29.51
N GLY A 548 39.51 -4.63 30.44
CA GLY A 548 38.37 -5.53 30.26
C GLY A 548 37.30 -5.26 31.32
N ALA A 549 36.04 -5.12 30.90
CA ALA A 549 34.87 -5.05 31.78
C ALA A 549 33.59 -5.43 31.03
N ASN A 550 32.56 -5.87 31.77
CA ASN A 550 31.24 -6.21 31.22
C ASN A 550 30.51 -4.95 30.70
N ILE A 551 29.86 -5.05 29.54
CA ILE A 551 28.74 -4.16 29.17
C ILE A 551 27.59 -5.01 28.65
N THR A 552 26.47 -4.97 29.37
CA THR A 552 25.15 -5.42 28.87
C THR A 552 24.69 -4.45 27.80
N ARG A 553 24.33 -4.92 26.60
CA ARG A 553 23.84 -4.06 25.50
C ARG A 553 22.35 -4.25 25.25
N GLU A 554 21.65 -3.13 25.15
CA GLU A 554 20.20 -3.04 24.90
C GLU A 554 19.88 -3.09 23.40
N PRO A 555 18.61 -3.31 22.98
CA PRO A 555 18.27 -3.63 21.59
C PRO A 555 18.39 -2.49 20.56
N GLU A 556 18.64 -1.24 20.97
CA GLU A 556 18.46 -0.07 20.10
C GLU A 556 19.63 0.22 19.14
N GLU A 557 20.85 -0.26 19.43
CA GLU A 557 22.04 0.08 18.61
C GLU A 557 22.16 -0.70 17.28
N LEU A 558 21.29 -1.68 17.02
CA LEU A 558 21.41 -2.52 15.81
C LEU A 558 21.11 -1.75 14.49
N ALA A 559 20.46 -0.59 14.57
CA ALA A 559 20.12 0.24 13.42
C ALA A 559 21.33 1.04 12.86
N ASN A 560 22.23 1.50 13.74
CA ASN A 560 23.31 2.42 13.34
C ASN A 560 24.44 1.71 12.58
N ASN A 561 24.77 0.46 12.95
CA ASN A 561 25.88 -0.28 12.36
C ASN A 561 25.68 -0.63 10.87
N GLN A 562 24.44 -0.60 10.36
CA GLN A 562 24.15 -0.76 8.94
C GLN A 562 24.43 0.50 8.11
N ILE A 563 24.47 1.68 8.76
CA ILE A 563 24.63 2.98 8.08
C ILE A 563 26.10 3.22 7.74
N GLU A 564 27.02 2.95 8.67
CA GLU A 564 28.46 3.20 8.48
C GLU A 564 29.09 2.33 7.37
N GLN A 565 28.59 1.11 7.13
CA GLN A 565 29.11 0.25 6.07
C GLN A 565 28.62 0.64 4.65
N GLN A 566 27.52 1.39 4.53
CA GLN A 566 26.96 1.77 3.22
C GLN A 566 27.55 3.08 2.67
N GLN A 567 27.95 4.01 3.54
CA GLN A 567 28.50 5.31 3.19
C GLN A 567 29.70 5.28 2.20
N PRO A 568 30.77 4.49 2.40
CA PRO A 568 31.93 4.53 1.49
C PRO A 568 31.62 4.06 0.07
N LEU A 569 30.68 3.11 -0.11
CA LEU A 569 30.21 2.67 -1.42
C LEU A 569 29.30 3.71 -2.09
N TYR A 570 28.50 4.43 -1.31
CA TYR A 570 27.63 5.50 -1.79
C TYR A 570 28.46 6.66 -2.38
N ASP A 571 29.49 7.09 -1.65
CA ASP A 571 30.41 8.15 -2.09
C ASP A 571 31.20 7.75 -3.34
N GLU A 572 31.63 6.49 -3.49
CA GLU A 572 32.36 6.04 -4.69
C GLU A 572 31.47 6.07 -5.95
N VAL A 573 30.18 5.70 -5.81
CA VAL A 573 29.20 5.79 -6.90
C VAL A 573 28.91 7.24 -7.25
N ILE A 574 28.70 8.13 -6.28
CA ILE A 574 28.48 9.56 -6.54
C ILE A 574 29.70 10.21 -7.20
N ASN A 575 30.92 9.93 -6.72
CA ASN A 575 32.14 10.48 -7.31
C ASN A 575 32.37 10.01 -8.76
N PHE A 576 32.17 8.72 -9.05
CA PHE A 576 32.19 8.20 -10.42
C PHE A 576 31.14 8.87 -11.32
N THR A 577 29.94 9.08 -10.79
CA THR A 577 28.83 9.66 -11.53
C THR A 577 29.06 11.14 -11.83
N ASN A 578 29.52 11.92 -10.85
CA ASN A 578 29.91 13.33 -11.01
C ASN A 578 31.09 13.49 -11.98
N TYR A 579 32.07 12.57 -11.97
CA TYR A 579 33.15 12.55 -12.97
C TYR A 579 32.63 12.42 -14.41
N ILE A 580 31.58 11.61 -14.63
CA ILE A 580 30.95 11.46 -15.95
C ILE A 580 30.11 12.68 -16.32
N LEU A 581 29.29 13.20 -15.40
CA LEU A 581 28.45 14.39 -15.65
C LEU A 581 29.25 15.69 -15.88
N ALA A 582 30.50 15.75 -15.40
CA ALA A 582 31.43 16.81 -15.74
C ALA A 582 31.95 16.79 -17.19
N LYS A 583 31.75 15.71 -17.98
CA LYS A 583 32.27 15.62 -19.36
C LYS A 583 31.43 16.37 -20.40
N PRO A 584 30.09 16.20 -20.49
CA PRO A 584 29.26 16.89 -21.47
C PRO A 584 29.45 18.42 -21.57
N PRO A 585 29.60 19.19 -20.48
CA PRO A 585 29.89 20.63 -20.55
C PRO A 585 31.16 20.95 -21.35
N THR A 586 32.24 20.21 -21.10
CA THR A 586 33.54 20.38 -21.78
C THR A 586 33.49 20.03 -23.27
N MET A 587 32.47 19.25 -23.68
CA MET A 587 32.22 18.88 -25.08
C MET A 587 31.28 19.87 -25.79
N TRP A 588 30.56 20.73 -25.04
CA TRP A 588 29.61 21.68 -25.61
C TRP A 588 30.20 22.61 -26.70
N PRO A 589 31.42 23.18 -26.55
CA PRO A 589 32.02 23.99 -27.61
C PRO A 589 32.27 23.22 -28.92
N ARG A 590 32.50 21.90 -28.86
CA ARG A 590 32.65 21.05 -30.06
C ARG A 590 31.31 20.75 -30.73
N ILE A 591 30.23 20.61 -29.95
CA ILE A 591 28.86 20.53 -30.48
C ILE A 591 28.50 21.84 -31.20
N GLN A 592 28.90 22.99 -30.62
CA GLN A 592 28.71 24.31 -31.23
C GLN A 592 29.59 24.56 -32.47
N SER A 593 30.78 23.96 -32.58
CA SER A 593 31.61 24.03 -33.80
C SER A 593 31.25 22.99 -34.88
N GLY A 594 30.39 22.02 -34.56
CA GLY A 594 29.89 21.01 -35.49
C GLY A 594 30.67 19.69 -35.54
N ASP A 595 31.63 19.47 -34.64
CA ASP A 595 32.35 18.20 -34.49
C ASP A 595 31.54 17.21 -33.63
N THR A 596 30.40 16.77 -34.17
CA THR A 596 29.45 15.90 -33.46
C THR A 596 29.88 14.45 -33.39
N ASN A 597 30.72 13.97 -34.32
CA ASN A 597 31.08 12.55 -34.42
C ASN A 597 31.97 12.06 -33.27
N GLU A 598 32.99 12.84 -32.88
CA GLU A 598 33.85 12.47 -31.74
C GLU A 598 33.08 12.55 -30.41
N VAL A 599 32.21 13.57 -30.28
CA VAL A 599 31.34 13.75 -29.11
C VAL A 599 30.33 12.60 -28.99
N LEU A 600 29.62 12.23 -30.06
CA LEU A 600 28.66 11.11 -30.04
C LEU A 600 29.32 9.75 -29.82
N ARG A 601 30.58 9.56 -30.24
CA ARG A 601 31.38 8.37 -29.87
C ARG A 601 31.70 8.39 -28.36
N SER A 602 32.14 9.52 -27.83
CA SER A 602 32.52 9.67 -26.42
C SER A 602 31.34 9.49 -25.47
N LEU A 603 30.19 10.12 -25.76
CA LEU A 603 28.94 9.97 -25.01
C LEU A 603 28.46 8.51 -25.00
N ARG A 604 28.62 7.79 -26.10
CA ARG A 604 28.31 6.36 -26.18
C ARG A 604 29.20 5.54 -25.25
N CYS A 605 30.52 5.75 -25.29
CA CYS A 605 31.46 5.07 -24.39
C CYS A 605 31.12 5.34 -22.91
N PHE A 606 30.83 6.59 -22.54
CA PHE A 606 30.42 6.90 -21.16
C PHE A 606 29.12 6.20 -20.78
N LYS A 607 28.11 6.18 -21.66
CA LYS A 607 26.83 5.50 -21.42
C LYS A 607 26.99 3.98 -21.28
N GLU A 608 27.89 3.36 -22.04
CA GLU A 608 28.23 1.94 -21.95
C GLU A 608 28.98 1.63 -20.64
N LEU A 609 29.95 2.46 -20.24
CA LEU A 609 30.63 2.37 -18.95
C LEU A 609 29.68 2.54 -17.75
N THR A 610 28.75 3.51 -17.81
CA THR A 610 27.74 3.69 -16.75
C THR A 610 26.77 2.50 -16.68
N ALA A 611 26.41 1.90 -17.82
CA ALA A 611 25.58 0.69 -17.86
C ALA A 611 26.32 -0.51 -17.24
N MET A 612 27.59 -0.73 -17.57
CA MET A 612 28.40 -1.80 -16.97
C MET A 612 28.50 -1.67 -15.45
N LYS A 613 28.68 -0.44 -14.92
CA LYS A 613 28.71 -0.23 -13.46
C LYS A 613 27.32 -0.40 -12.81
N LEU A 614 26.24 -0.07 -13.52
CA LEU A 614 24.88 -0.33 -13.06
C LEU A 614 24.58 -1.84 -13.00
N ASP A 615 24.91 -2.60 -14.05
CA ASP A 615 24.67 -4.04 -14.13
C ASP A 615 25.52 -4.83 -13.10
N SER A 616 26.62 -4.25 -12.59
CA SER A 616 27.44 -4.84 -11.51
C SER A 616 26.92 -4.60 -10.09
N LEU A 617 25.87 -3.78 -9.92
CA LEU A 617 25.49 -3.21 -8.61
C LEU A 617 24.07 -3.65 -8.20
N GLY A 618 23.92 -4.08 -6.94
CA GLY A 618 22.62 -4.42 -6.36
C GLY A 618 21.67 -3.22 -6.30
N SER A 619 20.37 -3.50 -6.18
CA SER A 619 19.28 -2.52 -6.36
C SER A 619 19.24 -1.33 -5.38
N GLY A 620 20.14 -1.23 -4.40
CA GLY A 620 20.18 -0.13 -3.44
C GLY A 620 20.81 1.17 -3.97
N ASN A 621 21.79 1.09 -4.86
CA ASN A 621 22.62 2.23 -5.29
C ASN A 621 22.47 2.57 -6.80
N ALA A 622 21.37 2.17 -7.42
CA ALA A 622 21.15 2.26 -8.88
C ALA A 622 20.82 3.68 -9.40
N ASP A 623 20.27 4.55 -8.56
CA ASP A 623 19.45 5.69 -9.00
C ASP A 623 20.24 6.79 -9.73
N ALA A 624 21.41 7.18 -9.21
CA ALA A 624 22.28 8.19 -9.83
C ALA A 624 22.86 7.70 -11.18
N LEU A 625 23.13 6.40 -11.31
CA LEU A 625 23.57 5.76 -12.56
C LEU A 625 22.42 5.72 -13.58
N ALA A 626 21.20 5.38 -13.14
CA ALA A 626 20.00 5.38 -13.97
C ALA A 626 19.66 6.76 -14.53
N PHE A 627 19.75 7.81 -13.71
CA PHE A 627 19.63 9.21 -14.16
C PHE A 627 20.71 9.55 -15.18
N THR A 628 21.97 9.23 -14.90
CA THR A 628 23.11 9.57 -15.76
C THR A 628 23.02 8.91 -17.12
N ILE A 629 22.56 7.65 -17.18
CA ILE A 629 22.27 6.96 -18.45
C ILE A 629 21.15 7.69 -19.24
N LEU A 630 20.13 8.26 -18.58
CA LEU A 630 19.09 9.04 -19.25
C LEU A 630 19.60 10.43 -19.67
N TYR A 631 20.36 11.12 -18.83
CA TYR A 631 20.97 12.42 -19.12
C TYR A 631 21.92 12.33 -20.32
N LEU A 632 22.81 11.33 -20.36
CA LEU A 632 23.68 11.09 -21.51
C LEU A 632 22.87 10.83 -22.80
N ARG A 633 21.75 10.10 -22.73
CA ARG A 633 20.83 9.93 -23.88
C ARG A 633 20.15 11.24 -24.31
N VAL A 634 19.87 12.14 -23.37
CA VAL A 634 19.37 13.50 -23.68
C VAL A 634 20.46 14.31 -24.39
N ILE A 635 21.71 14.29 -23.92
CA ILE A 635 22.81 15.00 -24.59
C ILE A 635 23.15 14.40 -25.97
N GLU A 636 23.11 13.08 -26.13
CA GLU A 636 23.23 12.41 -27.45
C GLU A 636 22.17 12.95 -28.42
N LEU A 637 20.91 13.01 -27.99
CA LEU A 637 19.80 13.53 -28.79
C LEU A 637 19.90 15.03 -29.05
N LEU A 638 20.37 15.81 -28.07
CA LEU A 638 20.60 17.25 -28.22
C LEU A 638 21.71 17.52 -29.23
N THR A 639 22.84 16.80 -29.16
CA THR A 639 23.94 16.85 -30.14
C THR A 639 23.43 16.50 -31.54
N GLU A 640 22.66 15.41 -31.65
CA GLU A 640 22.01 14.95 -32.87
C GLU A 640 20.98 15.95 -33.44
N VAL A 641 20.44 16.87 -32.65
CA VAL A 641 19.52 17.94 -33.06
C VAL A 641 20.30 19.22 -33.41
N TRP A 642 21.31 19.57 -32.62
CA TRP A 642 22.12 20.78 -32.77
C TRP A 642 22.88 20.81 -34.10
N GLU A 643 23.32 19.65 -34.58
CA GLU A 643 23.94 19.47 -35.90
C GLU A 643 23.08 20.00 -37.07
N HIS A 644 21.76 20.00 -36.91
CA HIS A 644 20.81 20.47 -37.92
C HIS A 644 20.53 21.99 -37.86
N LEU A 645 21.07 22.70 -36.85
CA LEU A 645 20.93 24.16 -36.71
C LEU A 645 22.03 24.94 -37.46
N LEU A 646 23.20 24.32 -37.59
CA LEU A 646 24.45 24.94 -38.01
C LEU A 646 24.40 25.46 -39.46
N PRO A 647 24.95 26.67 -39.74
CA PRO A 647 24.86 27.30 -41.07
C PRO A 647 25.32 26.41 -42.22
N ALA A 648 26.41 25.65 -42.04
CA ALA A 648 26.99 24.77 -43.05
C ALA A 648 26.07 23.63 -43.54
N LYS A 649 24.99 23.31 -42.80
CA LYS A 649 24.01 22.28 -43.20
C LYS A 649 22.62 22.84 -43.55
N ARG A 650 22.38 24.15 -43.40
CA ARG A 650 21.09 24.80 -43.74
C ARG A 650 20.71 24.69 -45.23
N LEU A 651 21.65 24.35 -46.11
CA LEU A 651 21.44 24.21 -47.57
C LEU A 651 20.96 22.82 -48.04
N CYS A 652 20.90 21.81 -47.16
CA CYS A 652 20.49 20.45 -47.55
C CYS A 652 19.02 20.16 -47.18
N SER A 653 18.13 20.21 -48.17
CA SER A 653 16.68 20.00 -48.04
C SER A 653 16.24 18.54 -47.78
N GLN A 654 16.99 17.77 -46.99
CA GLN A 654 16.73 16.35 -46.72
C GLN A 654 16.17 16.07 -45.33
N ARG A 655 14.89 15.64 -45.29
CA ARG A 655 14.16 15.03 -44.17
C ARG A 655 13.87 15.93 -42.96
N ILE A 656 13.02 16.95 -43.15
CA ILE A 656 12.37 17.71 -42.05
C ILE A 656 11.76 16.74 -41.00
N GLY A 657 10.99 15.75 -41.44
CA GLY A 657 10.39 14.74 -40.53
C GLY A 657 11.39 13.87 -39.74
N LYS A 658 12.68 13.78 -40.15
CA LYS A 658 13.72 13.13 -39.34
C LYS A 658 14.13 14.03 -38.16
N LEU A 659 14.23 15.34 -38.38
CA LEU A 659 14.49 16.32 -37.32
C LEU A 659 13.31 16.42 -36.36
N GLU A 660 12.08 16.47 -36.87
CA GLU A 660 10.86 16.46 -36.07
C GLU A 660 10.77 15.21 -35.16
N PHE A 661 11.03 14.01 -35.72
CA PHE A 661 11.10 12.78 -34.94
C PHE A 661 12.18 12.84 -33.84
N LYS A 662 13.36 13.41 -34.12
CA LYS A 662 14.39 13.64 -33.08
C LYS A 662 13.93 14.63 -32.01
N LEU A 663 13.29 15.74 -32.38
CA LEU A 663 12.77 16.76 -31.47
C LEU A 663 11.60 16.23 -30.61
N GLY A 664 10.77 15.33 -31.13
CA GLY A 664 9.75 14.60 -30.36
C GLY A 664 10.37 13.60 -29.38
N LYS A 665 11.41 12.88 -29.82
CA LYS A 665 12.18 11.95 -28.97
C LYS A 665 12.94 12.70 -27.86
N LEU A 666 13.51 13.88 -28.15
CA LEU A 666 14.21 14.72 -27.18
C LEU A 666 13.26 15.22 -26.09
N ASP A 667 12.15 15.88 -26.46
CA ASP A 667 11.11 16.37 -25.53
C ASP A 667 10.62 15.25 -24.59
N ARG A 668 10.37 14.04 -25.12
CA ARG A 668 10.04 12.88 -24.28
C ARG A 668 11.15 12.52 -23.29
N ARG A 669 12.42 12.47 -23.71
CA ARG A 669 13.54 12.11 -22.82
C ARG A 669 13.87 13.18 -21.78
N VAL A 670 13.66 14.47 -22.06
CA VAL A 670 13.81 15.51 -21.04
C VAL A 670 12.63 15.48 -20.05
N LYS A 671 11.39 15.22 -20.52
CA LYS A 671 10.25 14.95 -19.62
C LYS A 671 10.48 13.75 -18.71
N GLU A 672 11.07 12.67 -19.22
CA GLU A 672 11.43 11.51 -18.42
C GLU A 672 12.39 11.88 -17.27
N LEU A 673 13.34 12.82 -17.44
CA LEU A 673 14.19 13.30 -16.33
C LEU A 673 13.37 13.93 -15.19
N MET A 674 12.39 14.80 -15.51
CA MET A 674 11.56 15.48 -14.50
C MET A 674 10.42 14.64 -13.90
N SER A 675 10.19 13.42 -14.38
CA SER A 675 9.06 12.57 -13.93
C SER A 675 9.46 11.19 -13.47
N ARG A 676 10.66 10.73 -13.82
CA ARG A 676 11.23 9.47 -13.33
C ARG A 676 12.18 9.65 -12.15
N PHE A 677 12.35 10.88 -11.66
CA PHE A 677 13.26 11.17 -10.57
C PHE A 677 12.64 12.18 -9.61
N ILE A 678 12.88 11.98 -8.31
CA ILE A 678 12.43 12.85 -7.21
C ILE A 678 13.62 13.19 -6.31
N GLY A 679 13.49 14.23 -5.47
CA GLY A 679 14.57 14.65 -4.57
C GLY A 679 15.63 15.54 -5.22
N PHE A 680 15.28 16.24 -6.30
CA PHE A 680 16.11 17.31 -6.87
C PHE A 680 16.30 18.46 -5.87
N SER A 681 17.52 18.97 -5.74
CA SER A 681 17.77 20.33 -5.23
C SER A 681 17.30 21.39 -6.24
N ALA A 682 17.17 22.64 -5.79
CA ALA A 682 16.78 23.76 -6.66
C ALA A 682 17.75 23.97 -7.84
N GLU A 683 19.05 23.74 -7.66
CA GLU A 683 20.05 23.84 -8.74
C GLU A 683 19.92 22.70 -9.75
N GLU A 684 19.77 21.46 -9.28
CA GLU A 684 19.58 20.30 -10.14
C GLU A 684 18.26 20.41 -10.95
N GLU A 685 17.15 20.83 -10.32
CA GLU A 685 15.88 21.07 -11.01
C GLU A 685 15.99 22.21 -12.04
N LEU A 686 16.59 23.36 -11.69
CA LEU A 686 16.82 24.47 -12.64
C LEU A 686 17.62 24.00 -13.87
N ASN A 687 18.61 23.13 -13.69
CA ASN A 687 19.41 22.60 -14.79
C ASN A 687 18.61 21.71 -15.75
N VAL A 688 17.68 20.88 -15.25
CA VAL A 688 16.80 20.07 -16.12
C VAL A 688 15.71 20.93 -16.76
N LEU A 689 15.13 21.89 -16.02
CA LEU A 689 14.15 22.83 -16.58
C LEU A 689 14.76 23.72 -17.69
N GLU A 690 16.03 24.12 -17.57
CA GLU A 690 16.73 24.86 -18.63
C GLU A 690 16.87 24.04 -19.92
N LEU A 691 17.10 22.71 -19.83
CA LEU A 691 17.06 21.79 -20.97
C LEU A 691 15.65 21.63 -21.56
N MET A 692 14.59 21.72 -20.75
CA MET A 692 13.21 21.72 -21.25
C MET A 692 12.88 23.01 -22.01
N LEU A 693 13.26 24.16 -21.46
CA LEU A 693 13.12 25.47 -22.11
C LEU A 693 13.89 25.49 -23.45
N LEU A 694 15.12 24.97 -23.47
CA LEU A 694 15.92 24.81 -24.68
C LEU A 694 15.20 23.94 -25.72
N THR A 695 14.67 22.79 -25.32
CA THR A 695 13.98 21.85 -26.23
C THR A 695 12.72 22.46 -26.84
N LEU A 696 12.00 23.30 -26.10
CA LEU A 696 10.84 24.04 -26.60
C LEU A 696 11.23 25.22 -27.51
N ALA A 697 12.27 25.98 -27.16
CA ALA A 697 12.82 27.03 -28.02
C ALA A 697 13.29 26.44 -29.37
N LEU A 698 14.05 25.33 -29.35
CA LEU A 698 14.48 24.59 -30.54
C LEU A 698 13.32 24.16 -31.45
N ARG A 699 12.17 23.78 -30.86
CA ARG A 699 10.95 23.44 -31.61
C ARG A 699 10.30 24.68 -32.23
N ILE A 700 10.25 25.80 -31.52
CA ILE A 700 9.73 27.08 -32.05
C ILE A 700 10.62 27.61 -33.19
N CYS A 701 11.94 27.47 -33.07
CA CYS A 701 12.92 27.83 -34.10
C CYS A 701 12.78 27.08 -35.44
N LYS A 702 12.06 25.94 -35.49
CA LYS A 702 12.08 25.02 -36.65
C LYS A 702 10.72 24.48 -37.09
N ASN A 703 9.63 24.75 -36.36
CA ASN A 703 8.28 24.33 -36.77
C ASN A 703 7.57 25.41 -37.58
N GLU A 704 7.24 25.09 -38.84
CA GLU A 704 6.28 25.88 -39.61
C GLU A 704 4.83 25.53 -39.19
N ILE A 705 4.16 26.55 -38.65
CA ILE A 705 2.71 26.81 -38.77
C ILE A 705 1.73 26.03 -37.85
N ILE A 706 1.82 24.71 -37.62
CA ILE A 706 0.65 23.96 -37.08
C ILE A 706 0.49 23.99 -35.54
N CYS A 707 1.57 23.85 -34.74
CA CYS A 707 1.47 23.67 -33.27
C CYS A 707 2.17 24.76 -32.43
N LEU A 708 2.34 25.96 -32.98
CA LEU A 708 3.12 27.03 -32.34
C LEU A 708 2.51 27.45 -30.98
N ASN A 709 1.23 27.81 -30.94
CA ASN A 709 0.58 28.34 -29.72
C ASN A 709 0.57 27.35 -28.54
N HIS A 710 0.44 26.04 -28.81
CA HIS A 710 0.54 25.00 -27.78
C HIS A 710 1.97 24.88 -27.22
N THR A 711 2.97 24.95 -28.10
CA THR A 711 4.39 24.89 -27.73
C THR A 711 4.82 26.14 -26.97
N PHE A 712 4.35 27.32 -27.40
CA PHE A 712 4.55 28.59 -26.72
C PHE A 712 3.89 28.60 -25.33
N LYS A 713 2.64 28.13 -25.20
CA LYS A 713 1.97 28.02 -23.89
C LYS A 713 2.73 27.10 -22.92
N ARG A 714 3.25 25.95 -23.38
CA ARG A 714 4.15 25.09 -22.58
C ARG A 714 5.39 25.85 -22.12
N LEU A 715 6.04 26.58 -23.04
CA LEU A 715 7.23 27.38 -22.76
C LEU A 715 6.96 28.45 -21.69
N SER A 716 5.88 29.23 -21.82
CA SER A 716 5.48 30.23 -20.82
C SER A 716 5.21 29.61 -19.45
N THR A 717 4.52 28.46 -19.37
CA THR A 717 4.25 27.79 -18.08
C THR A 717 5.51 27.26 -17.40
N LEU A 718 6.48 26.75 -18.17
CA LEU A 718 7.75 26.29 -17.61
C LEU A 718 8.67 27.47 -17.24
N TYR A 719 8.63 28.56 -18.01
CA TYR A 719 9.37 29.78 -17.68
C TYR A 719 8.91 30.39 -16.35
N LEU A 720 7.59 30.49 -16.12
CA LEU A 720 7.04 30.96 -14.85
C LEU A 720 7.45 30.07 -13.66
N ARG A 721 7.59 28.76 -13.87
CA ARG A 721 8.08 27.84 -12.83
C ARG A 721 9.56 28.09 -12.52
N VAL A 722 10.39 28.24 -13.56
CA VAL A 722 11.80 28.63 -13.42
C VAL A 722 11.94 29.99 -12.72
N GLU A 723 11.08 30.95 -13.05
CA GLU A 723 11.06 32.28 -12.43
C GLU A 723 10.66 32.23 -10.94
N SER A 724 9.79 31.30 -10.53
CA SER A 724 9.45 31.08 -9.10
C SER A 724 10.64 30.52 -8.33
N ILE A 725 11.26 29.45 -8.85
CA ILE A 725 12.44 28.82 -8.21
C ILE A 725 13.62 29.81 -8.13
N LEU A 726 13.79 30.71 -9.11
CA LEU A 726 14.79 31.78 -9.10
C LEU A 726 14.45 32.98 -8.17
N LYS A 727 13.23 33.06 -7.64
CA LYS A 727 12.84 34.02 -6.58
C LYS A 727 12.95 33.41 -5.18
N GLU A 728 12.75 32.09 -5.10
CA GLU A 728 12.80 31.31 -3.85
C GLU A 728 14.23 30.88 -3.50
N SER A 729 15.11 30.71 -4.50
CA SER A 729 16.53 30.37 -4.33
C SER A 729 17.45 31.57 -4.60
N SER A 730 18.67 31.54 -4.04
CA SER A 730 19.70 32.57 -4.25
C SER A 730 20.51 32.38 -5.55
N VAL A 731 20.00 31.62 -6.51
CA VAL A 731 20.73 31.19 -7.73
C VAL A 731 20.62 32.26 -8.82
N LEU A 732 21.74 32.64 -9.43
CA LEU A 732 21.76 33.61 -10.52
C LEU A 732 21.20 33.01 -11.83
N PRO A 733 20.28 33.71 -12.53
CA PRO A 733 19.74 33.24 -13.80
C PRO A 733 20.79 33.27 -14.91
N THR A 734 20.69 32.35 -15.87
CA THR A 734 21.59 32.31 -17.03
C THR A 734 21.24 33.39 -18.05
N LYS A 735 22.21 33.74 -18.91
CA LYS A 735 21.96 34.63 -20.05
C LYS A 735 20.86 34.08 -20.96
N PHE A 736 20.84 32.77 -21.21
CA PHE A 736 19.76 32.11 -21.95
C PHE A 736 18.38 32.37 -21.34
N VAL A 737 18.20 32.11 -20.03
CA VAL A 737 16.92 32.34 -19.34
C VAL A 737 16.56 33.83 -19.33
N VAL A 738 17.52 34.75 -19.16
CA VAL A 738 17.28 36.20 -19.19
C VAL A 738 16.84 36.69 -20.58
N GLU A 739 17.51 36.30 -21.66
CA GLU A 739 17.11 36.71 -23.02
C GLU A 739 15.78 36.06 -23.43
N LEU A 740 15.57 34.78 -23.09
CA LEU A 740 14.29 34.09 -23.30
C LEU A 740 13.14 34.78 -22.57
N GLY A 741 13.39 35.29 -21.36
CA GLY A 741 12.44 36.10 -20.59
C GLY A 741 12.05 37.41 -21.29
N LYS A 742 13.00 38.10 -21.95
CA LYS A 742 12.70 39.30 -22.76
C LYS A 742 11.87 38.97 -24.00
N VAL A 743 12.14 37.85 -24.66
CA VAL A 743 11.34 37.40 -25.81
C VAL A 743 9.93 37.03 -25.36
N LEU A 744 9.77 36.34 -24.23
CA LEU A 744 8.47 36.03 -23.65
C LEU A 744 7.69 37.28 -23.22
N SER A 745 8.35 38.29 -22.64
CA SER A 745 7.69 39.52 -22.18
C SER A 745 7.27 40.48 -23.31
N THR A 746 7.77 40.27 -24.54
CA THR A 746 7.45 41.08 -25.72
C THR A 746 6.41 40.45 -26.65
N ILE A 747 5.93 39.23 -26.34
CA ILE A 747 4.92 38.51 -27.13
C ILE A 747 3.58 38.52 -26.37
N SER A 748 2.50 38.88 -27.08
CA SER A 748 1.13 38.88 -26.52
C SER A 748 0.67 37.45 -26.16
N THR A 749 -0.24 37.33 -25.20
CA THR A 749 -0.74 36.04 -24.67
C THR A 749 -1.36 35.11 -25.71
N ASP A 750 -1.77 35.63 -26.87
CA ASP A 750 -2.34 34.86 -27.99
C ASP A 750 -1.27 34.32 -28.97
N GLY A 751 0.02 34.61 -28.76
CA GLY A 751 1.16 34.06 -29.52
C GLY A 751 1.33 34.57 -30.96
N ALA A 752 0.38 35.36 -31.48
CA ALA A 752 0.29 35.77 -32.89
C ALA A 752 1.45 36.64 -33.42
N SER A 753 2.35 37.13 -32.55
CA SER A 753 3.52 37.95 -32.90
C SER A 753 4.86 37.21 -32.79
N CYS A 754 4.86 35.91 -32.54
CA CYS A 754 6.06 35.10 -32.28
C CYS A 754 6.92 34.91 -33.54
N SER A 755 8.06 35.62 -33.66
CA SER A 755 9.00 35.43 -34.76
C SER A 755 10.08 34.37 -34.41
N PRO A 756 10.30 33.33 -35.24
CA PRO A 756 11.32 32.30 -34.94
C PRO A 756 12.76 32.83 -34.81
N LEU A 757 13.06 33.98 -35.45
CA LEU A 757 14.38 34.61 -35.44
C LEU A 757 14.78 35.12 -34.04
N GLN A 758 13.82 35.54 -33.22
CA GLN A 758 14.08 35.95 -31.83
C GLN A 758 14.54 34.77 -30.97
N PHE A 759 14.01 33.57 -31.23
CA PHE A 759 14.41 32.35 -30.54
C PHE A 759 15.75 31.80 -31.05
N ASP A 760 16.03 31.88 -32.38
CA ASP A 760 17.34 31.52 -32.93
C ASP A 760 18.46 32.35 -32.25
N ALA A 761 18.22 33.64 -31.96
CA ALA A 761 19.14 34.49 -31.20
C ALA A 761 19.29 34.11 -29.72
N CYS A 762 18.23 33.63 -29.05
CA CYS A 762 18.34 33.13 -27.67
C CYS A 762 19.25 31.90 -27.58
N LEU A 763 19.23 31.00 -28.58
CA LEU A 763 20.03 29.77 -28.58
C LEU A 763 21.55 30.02 -28.53
N GLU A 764 22.02 31.18 -29.02
CA GLU A 764 23.44 31.57 -28.96
C GLU A 764 23.93 31.80 -27.52
N PHE A 765 23.02 32.13 -26.59
CA PHE A 765 23.33 32.36 -25.17
C PHE A 765 23.26 31.09 -24.31
N PHE A 766 22.88 29.93 -24.87
CA PHE A 766 22.84 28.66 -24.14
C PHE A 766 24.21 27.98 -24.06
N SER A 767 24.63 27.65 -22.84
CA SER A 767 25.75 26.77 -22.56
C SER A 767 25.32 25.62 -21.65
N LEU A 768 25.77 24.40 -21.96
CA LEU A 768 25.49 23.24 -21.14
C LEU A 768 26.27 23.33 -19.82
N LYS A 769 25.56 23.57 -18.70
CA LYS A 769 26.13 23.57 -17.35
C LYS A 769 26.62 22.19 -16.91
N GLN A 770 27.56 22.19 -15.98
CA GLN A 770 27.91 21.02 -15.19
C GLN A 770 26.75 20.63 -14.26
N PHE A 771 26.34 19.37 -14.32
CA PHE A 771 25.42 18.77 -13.37
C PHE A 771 26.23 18.07 -12.28
N MET A 772 25.85 18.27 -11.02
CA MET A 772 26.48 17.66 -9.85
C MET A 772 25.39 17.03 -8.99
N PHE A 773 25.59 15.78 -8.57
CA PHE A 773 24.77 15.12 -7.57
C PHE A 773 25.20 15.49 -6.16
N TYR A 774 24.21 15.80 -5.33
CA TYR A 774 24.36 15.98 -3.87
C TYR A 774 23.73 14.84 -3.05
N GLY A 775 23.36 13.73 -3.70
CA GLY A 775 22.96 12.49 -3.03
C GLY A 775 21.49 12.40 -2.58
N THR A 776 20.61 13.28 -3.05
CA THR A 776 19.17 13.30 -2.69
C THR A 776 18.24 12.69 -3.75
N ILE A 777 18.72 12.50 -4.98
CA ILE A 777 17.89 12.08 -6.12
C ILE A 777 17.62 10.57 -6.10
N LYS A 778 16.33 10.19 -6.17
CA LYS A 778 15.85 8.80 -6.25
C LYS A 778 15.14 8.50 -7.56
N HIS A 779 15.22 7.25 -8.04
CA HIS A 779 14.61 6.76 -9.27
C HIS A 779 13.19 6.25 -9.03
N VAL A 780 12.23 6.86 -9.71
CA VAL A 780 10.84 6.43 -9.78
C VAL A 780 10.72 5.35 -10.85
N ASN A 781 10.32 4.15 -10.43
CA ASN A 781 10.25 3.00 -11.31
C ASN A 781 9.01 2.15 -11.02
N ALA A 782 8.58 1.39 -12.03
CA ALA A 782 7.57 0.36 -11.88
C ALA A 782 7.99 -0.87 -12.68
N GLU A 783 7.70 -2.04 -12.13
CA GLU A 783 7.92 -3.33 -12.76
C GLU A 783 6.56 -4.05 -12.84
N LEU A 784 6.42 -4.87 -13.87
CA LEU A 784 5.15 -5.49 -14.25
C LEU A 784 5.41 -6.93 -14.71
N SER A 785 4.87 -7.89 -13.97
CA SER A 785 4.70 -9.27 -14.42
C SER A 785 3.22 -9.55 -14.71
N ILE A 786 2.99 -10.43 -15.68
CA ILE A 786 1.71 -11.09 -15.88
C ILE A 786 2.01 -12.56 -15.62
N PRO A 787 1.54 -13.16 -14.51
CA PRO A 787 1.88 -14.52 -14.15
C PRO A 787 1.25 -15.51 -15.13
N ASN A 788 1.99 -16.57 -15.46
CA ASN A 788 1.57 -17.70 -16.29
C ASN A 788 0.91 -17.30 -17.63
N ASN A 789 1.46 -16.29 -18.32
CA ASN A 789 0.98 -15.88 -19.63
C ASN A 789 2.11 -15.71 -20.65
N ASP A 790 2.11 -16.61 -21.63
CA ASP A 790 2.98 -16.63 -22.80
C ASP A 790 2.16 -17.11 -24.02
N MET A 791 2.82 -17.45 -25.13
CA MET A 791 2.15 -17.89 -26.37
C MET A 791 1.57 -19.31 -26.28
N GLU A 792 2.02 -20.13 -25.33
CA GLU A 792 1.55 -21.49 -25.07
C GLU A 792 0.44 -21.50 -24.01
N HIS A 793 0.45 -20.50 -23.11
CA HIS A 793 -0.50 -20.28 -22.01
C HIS A 793 -1.31 -18.97 -22.17
N PRO A 794 -2.08 -18.77 -23.26
CA PRO A 794 -2.88 -17.56 -23.47
C PRO A 794 -4.13 -17.52 -22.58
N LEU A 795 -4.34 -16.39 -21.90
CA LEU A 795 -5.46 -16.15 -20.97
C LEU A 795 -6.82 -16.34 -21.67
N PRO A 796 -7.71 -17.20 -21.15
CA PRO A 796 -8.99 -17.50 -21.79
C PRO A 796 -9.98 -16.34 -21.65
N PHE A 797 -10.66 -15.98 -22.75
CA PHE A 797 -11.74 -14.98 -22.75
C PHE A 797 -12.98 -15.45 -23.54
N VAL A 798 -14.10 -14.80 -23.28
CA VAL A 798 -15.36 -14.95 -24.04
C VAL A 798 -15.63 -13.62 -24.74
N SER A 799 -15.89 -13.67 -26.06
CA SER A 799 -16.14 -12.46 -26.85
C SER A 799 -17.39 -11.71 -26.35
N GLY A 800 -17.28 -10.39 -26.20
CA GLY A 800 -18.33 -9.54 -25.66
C GLY A 800 -18.43 -9.49 -24.13
N LEU A 801 -17.60 -10.23 -23.39
CA LEU A 801 -17.45 -10.10 -21.92
C LEU A 801 -16.07 -9.51 -21.58
N PRO A 802 -15.93 -8.68 -20.52
CA PRO A 802 -14.62 -8.21 -20.09
C PRO A 802 -13.74 -9.36 -19.60
N VAL A 803 -12.44 -9.27 -19.84
CA VAL A 803 -11.43 -10.22 -19.34
C VAL A 803 -10.56 -9.55 -18.28
N GLY A 804 -10.37 -10.22 -17.15
CA GLY A 804 -9.45 -9.78 -16.11
C GLY A 804 -8.01 -10.15 -16.47
N VAL A 805 -7.14 -9.16 -16.64
CA VAL A 805 -5.70 -9.36 -16.84
C VAL A 805 -5.01 -9.29 -15.48
N PRO A 806 -4.46 -10.40 -14.94
CA PRO A 806 -3.70 -10.36 -13.70
C PRO A 806 -2.37 -9.63 -13.91
N CYS A 807 -2.12 -8.60 -13.12
CA CYS A 807 -0.88 -7.83 -13.11
C CYS A 807 -0.26 -7.90 -11.73
N GLU A 808 0.93 -8.48 -11.63
CA GLU A 808 1.83 -8.31 -10.50
C GLU A 808 2.59 -7.00 -10.70
N ILE A 809 2.52 -6.11 -9.70
CA ILE A 809 3.06 -4.76 -9.80
C ILE A 809 3.99 -4.51 -8.61
N THR A 810 5.22 -4.10 -8.91
CA THR A 810 6.18 -3.53 -7.96
C THR A 810 6.43 -2.07 -8.32
N LEU A 811 6.20 -1.18 -7.37
CA LEU A 811 6.41 0.27 -7.48
C LEU A 811 7.57 0.68 -6.58
N HIS A 812 8.50 1.49 -7.10
CA HIS A 812 9.68 1.97 -6.39
C HIS A 812 9.70 3.50 -6.35
N ASN A 813 9.91 4.07 -5.16
CA ASN A 813 9.97 5.51 -4.88
C ASN A 813 8.77 6.31 -5.42
N ILE A 814 7.54 5.83 -5.21
CA ILE A 814 6.32 6.49 -5.69
C ILE A 814 5.57 7.15 -4.54
N LEU A 815 5.51 8.48 -4.58
CA LEU A 815 4.75 9.31 -3.63
C LEU A 815 3.25 9.02 -3.75
N SER A 816 2.52 8.99 -2.63
CA SER A 816 1.09 8.62 -2.60
C SER A 816 0.19 9.56 -3.40
N GLU A 817 0.59 10.82 -3.65
CA GLU A 817 -0.14 11.75 -4.54
C GLU A 817 -0.05 11.42 -6.06
N SER A 818 0.78 10.42 -6.43
CA SER A 818 1.10 10.11 -7.83
C SER A 818 -0.04 9.41 -8.55
N LYS A 819 -0.58 10.03 -9.60
CA LYS A 819 -1.65 9.44 -10.42
C LYS A 819 -1.10 8.45 -11.43
N LEU A 820 -1.17 7.18 -11.05
CA LEU A 820 -0.78 6.04 -11.87
C LEU A 820 -1.92 5.51 -12.72
N TRP A 821 -1.57 5.08 -13.93
CA TRP A 821 -2.48 4.49 -14.90
C TRP A 821 -1.84 3.26 -15.52
N LEU A 822 -2.57 2.13 -15.48
CA LEU A 822 -2.26 0.97 -16.30
C LEU A 822 -2.81 1.22 -17.71
N ARG A 823 -1.93 1.33 -18.69
CA ARG A 823 -2.25 1.51 -20.10
C ARG A 823 -2.22 0.16 -20.80
N MET A 824 -3.34 -0.17 -21.44
CA MET A 824 -3.52 -1.36 -22.25
C MET A 824 -3.67 -0.95 -23.72
N THR A 825 -2.99 -1.63 -24.62
CA THR A 825 -2.84 -1.21 -26.03
C THR A 825 -3.04 -2.40 -26.96
N LEU A 826 -4.04 -2.35 -27.84
CA LEU A 826 -4.24 -3.34 -28.89
C LEU A 826 -3.37 -3.01 -30.12
N ASP A 827 -3.10 -4.02 -30.94
CA ASP A 827 -2.37 -3.85 -32.21
C ASP A 827 -3.15 -3.06 -33.28
N ASP A 828 -4.46 -2.85 -33.11
CA ASP A 828 -5.24 -1.91 -33.93
C ASP A 828 -5.08 -0.43 -33.51
N GLY A 829 -4.24 -0.16 -32.51
CA GLY A 829 -3.95 1.18 -31.99
C GLY A 829 -4.92 1.67 -30.91
N PHE A 830 -5.95 0.88 -30.55
CA PHE A 830 -6.84 1.21 -29.44
C PHE A 830 -6.10 1.21 -28.09
N ILE A 831 -6.41 2.20 -27.26
CA ILE A 831 -5.81 2.39 -25.94
C ILE A 831 -6.92 2.42 -24.88
N GLN A 832 -6.84 1.52 -23.91
CA GLN A 832 -7.62 1.58 -22.68
C GLN A 832 -6.71 2.04 -21.54
N HIS A 833 -7.22 2.89 -20.65
CA HIS A 833 -6.54 3.27 -19.41
C HIS A 833 -7.35 2.79 -18.22
N VAL A 834 -6.68 2.20 -17.24
CA VAL A 834 -7.27 1.82 -15.94
C VAL A 834 -6.52 2.58 -14.87
N PHE A 835 -7.24 3.32 -14.01
CA PHE A 835 -6.64 4.05 -12.90
C PHE A 835 -6.13 3.06 -11.84
N LEU A 836 -4.91 3.25 -11.35
CA LEU A 836 -4.35 2.49 -10.24
C LEU A 836 -4.47 3.36 -8.98
N ASP A 837 -5.49 3.08 -8.18
CA ASP A 837 -5.77 3.80 -6.95
C ASP A 837 -4.79 3.36 -5.84
N LEU A 838 -3.82 4.21 -5.51
CA LEU A 838 -2.80 3.91 -4.53
C LEU A 838 -3.37 3.76 -3.10
N ASP A 839 -4.50 4.38 -2.79
CA ASP A 839 -5.14 4.27 -1.47
C ASP A 839 -5.73 2.87 -1.23
N CYS A 840 -5.90 2.07 -2.30
CA CYS A 840 -6.37 0.68 -2.23
C CYS A 840 -5.25 -0.36 -2.01
N PHE A 841 -3.97 0.04 -1.96
CA PHE A 841 -2.84 -0.88 -1.85
C PHE A 841 -1.88 -0.50 -0.71
N GLU A 842 -1.78 -1.35 0.31
CA GLU A 842 -0.88 -1.17 1.45
C GLU A 842 0.61 -1.28 1.04
N GLY A 843 1.48 -0.52 1.70
CA GLY A 843 2.94 -0.63 1.58
C GLY A 843 3.67 0.70 1.71
N SER A 844 5.01 0.64 1.70
CA SER A 844 5.88 1.82 1.84
C SER A 844 5.88 2.69 0.56
N GLU A 845 6.19 3.97 0.69
CA GLU A 845 6.46 4.84 -0.47
C GLU A 845 7.80 4.50 -1.16
N VAL A 846 8.71 3.82 -0.46
CA VAL A 846 10.00 3.37 -1.02
C VAL A 846 9.80 2.16 -1.93
N VAL A 847 9.06 1.14 -1.47
CA VAL A 847 8.67 -0.03 -2.28
C VAL A 847 7.26 -0.48 -1.91
N ARG A 848 6.39 -0.66 -2.92
CA ARG A 848 5.04 -1.19 -2.78
C ARG A 848 4.81 -2.32 -3.78
N LYS A 849 4.39 -3.50 -3.31
CA LYS A 849 4.14 -4.69 -4.15
C LYS A 849 2.71 -5.18 -3.98
N PHE A 850 1.98 -5.38 -5.07
CA PHE A 850 0.60 -5.85 -5.05
C PHE A 850 0.20 -6.58 -6.34
N THR A 851 -0.88 -7.35 -6.27
CA THR A 851 -1.54 -7.95 -7.43
C THR A 851 -2.81 -7.18 -7.77
N PHE A 852 -3.00 -6.81 -9.04
CA PHE A 852 -4.18 -6.11 -9.53
C PHE A 852 -4.76 -6.84 -10.75
N VAL A 853 -6.05 -7.19 -10.72
CA VAL A 853 -6.74 -7.78 -11.88
C VAL A 853 -7.40 -6.67 -12.67
N ALA A 854 -6.74 -6.25 -13.76
CA ALA A 854 -7.17 -5.14 -14.58
C ALA A 854 -8.24 -5.57 -15.60
N PRO A 855 -9.46 -5.00 -15.59
CA PRO A 855 -10.51 -5.39 -16.53
C PRO A 855 -10.26 -4.79 -17.92
N PHE A 856 -10.15 -5.65 -18.94
CA PHE A 856 -10.09 -5.25 -20.35
C PHE A 856 -11.44 -5.50 -21.03
N TYR A 857 -12.08 -4.43 -21.51
CA TYR A 857 -13.49 -4.46 -21.94
C TYR A 857 -13.71 -4.77 -23.43
N ARG A 858 -12.67 -4.76 -24.27
CA ARG A 858 -12.79 -4.85 -25.74
C ARG A 858 -12.37 -6.22 -26.29
N THR A 859 -13.05 -7.27 -25.84
CA THR A 859 -12.87 -8.65 -26.30
C THR A 859 -13.53 -8.88 -27.67
N ALA A 860 -12.73 -8.76 -28.74
CA ALA A 860 -13.19 -8.93 -30.12
C ALA A 860 -13.61 -10.37 -30.46
N GLU A 861 -14.17 -10.59 -31.65
CA GLU A 861 -14.58 -11.93 -32.14
C GLU A 861 -13.40 -12.83 -32.58
N ALA A 862 -12.16 -12.29 -32.60
CA ALA A 862 -10.96 -13.01 -33.03
C ALA A 862 -10.60 -14.19 -32.10
N PHE A 863 -9.99 -15.24 -32.65
CA PHE A 863 -9.59 -16.43 -31.88
C PHE A 863 -8.41 -16.19 -30.93
N CYS A 864 -7.53 -15.25 -31.25
CA CYS A 864 -6.41 -14.84 -30.43
C CYS A 864 -6.26 -13.30 -30.50
N LEU A 865 -5.84 -12.67 -29.40
CA LEU A 865 -5.55 -11.24 -29.32
C LEU A 865 -4.26 -11.01 -28.53
N THR A 866 -3.41 -10.09 -28.99
CA THR A 866 -2.23 -9.62 -28.27
C THR A 866 -2.50 -8.23 -27.71
N LEU A 867 -2.22 -8.04 -26.42
CA LEU A 867 -2.44 -6.79 -25.69
C LEU A 867 -1.12 -6.31 -25.06
N LYS A 868 -0.70 -5.08 -25.37
CA LYS A 868 0.50 -4.46 -24.80
C LYS A 868 0.14 -3.67 -23.56
N VAL A 869 0.66 -4.08 -22.40
CA VAL A 869 0.33 -3.50 -21.09
C VAL A 869 1.56 -2.80 -20.51
N CYS A 870 1.38 -1.59 -19.97
CA CYS A 870 2.42 -0.85 -19.26
C CYS A 870 1.84 0.10 -18.20
N ILE A 871 2.67 0.51 -17.23
CA ILE A 871 2.33 1.46 -16.18
C ILE A 871 2.93 2.84 -16.52
N GLY A 872 2.14 3.89 -16.40
CA GLY A 872 2.61 5.28 -16.52
C GLY A 872 2.03 6.21 -15.46
N ALA A 873 2.75 7.29 -15.18
CA ALA A 873 2.34 8.35 -14.24
C ALA A 873 1.97 9.64 -14.98
N GLU A 874 0.96 10.37 -14.51
CA GLU A 874 0.65 11.72 -15.06
C GLU A 874 1.77 12.72 -14.76
N CYS A 875 2.29 13.40 -15.79
CA CYS A 875 3.23 14.51 -15.61
C CYS A 875 2.55 15.68 -14.90
N LEU A 876 2.78 15.85 -13.59
CA LEU A 876 2.10 16.90 -12.81
C LEU A 876 2.57 18.33 -13.13
N PHE A 877 3.75 18.49 -13.74
CA PHE A 877 4.39 19.79 -14.00
C PHE A 877 3.85 20.56 -15.22
N GLU A 878 3.13 19.93 -16.15
CA GLU A 878 2.56 20.62 -17.34
C GLU A 878 1.05 20.87 -17.18
N ASN A 879 0.69 22.11 -16.83
CA ASN A 879 -0.68 22.61 -16.74
C ASN A 879 -1.27 22.97 -18.12
N VAL A 880 -1.30 21.99 -19.03
CA VAL A 880 -1.92 22.13 -20.36
C VAL A 880 -3.17 21.25 -20.45
N GLY A 881 -4.07 21.60 -21.37
CA GLY A 881 -5.46 21.09 -21.41
C GLY A 881 -5.57 19.57 -21.59
N PRO A 882 -6.73 18.98 -21.21
CA PRO A 882 -6.87 17.53 -21.07
C PRO A 882 -6.63 16.77 -22.38
N VAL A 883 -5.74 15.77 -22.32
CA VAL A 883 -5.37 14.92 -23.46
C VAL A 883 -6.56 14.12 -23.99
N GLN A 884 -7.50 13.74 -23.12
CA GLN A 884 -8.71 13.01 -23.45
C GLN A 884 -9.93 13.66 -22.80
N ARG A 885 -11.05 13.79 -23.54
CA ARG A 885 -12.26 14.47 -23.04
C ARG A 885 -13.13 13.61 -22.10
N PHE A 886 -12.95 12.28 -22.11
CA PHE A 886 -13.72 11.32 -21.32
C PHE A 886 -12.82 10.14 -20.91
N GLY A 887 -13.01 9.63 -19.68
CA GLY A 887 -12.61 8.27 -19.29
C GLY A 887 -11.12 7.91 -19.31
N GLY A 888 -10.20 8.86 -19.14
CA GLY A 888 -8.76 8.60 -19.21
C GLY A 888 -7.90 9.62 -18.47
N PRO A 889 -6.55 9.51 -18.58
CA PRO A 889 -5.60 10.41 -17.93
C PRO A 889 -5.80 11.85 -18.41
N LYS A 890 -5.69 12.79 -17.49
CA LYS A 890 -5.90 14.22 -17.78
C LYS A 890 -4.65 14.87 -18.38
N ARG A 891 -3.47 14.42 -17.98
CA ARG A 891 -2.17 14.92 -18.46
C ARG A 891 -1.43 13.83 -19.26
N GLU A 892 -0.32 14.20 -19.91
CA GLU A 892 0.53 13.21 -20.60
C GLU A 892 1.10 12.18 -19.61
N LEU A 893 1.14 10.91 -20.00
CA LEU A 893 1.71 9.83 -19.21
C LEU A 893 3.17 9.59 -19.57
N VAL A 894 4.06 9.56 -18.57
CA VAL A 894 5.42 9.00 -18.73
C VAL A 894 5.41 7.54 -18.26
N LEU A 895 5.97 6.66 -19.10
CA LEU A 895 6.01 5.22 -18.86
C LEU A 895 7.10 4.89 -17.83
N LEU A 896 6.69 4.22 -16.75
CA LEU A 896 7.57 3.76 -15.69
C LEU A 896 8.16 2.38 -16.02
N CYS A 897 7.36 1.45 -16.55
CA CYS A 897 7.83 0.13 -16.97
C CYS A 897 8.02 0.04 -18.50
N LYS A 898 8.67 -1.04 -18.96
CA LYS A 898 8.63 -1.46 -20.38
C LYS A 898 7.26 -2.06 -20.71
N GLU A 899 6.83 -1.96 -21.96
CA GLU A 899 5.63 -2.65 -22.44
C GLU A 899 5.81 -4.18 -22.34
N LYS A 900 4.82 -4.86 -21.74
CA LYS A 900 4.70 -6.32 -21.67
C LYS A 900 3.61 -6.77 -22.63
N GLN A 901 3.81 -7.90 -23.30
CA GLN A 901 2.76 -8.51 -24.14
C GLN A 901 1.94 -9.48 -23.28
N VAL A 902 0.63 -9.46 -23.50
CA VAL A 902 -0.36 -10.36 -22.90
C VAL A 902 -1.10 -11.05 -24.03
N TYR A 903 -1.19 -12.37 -23.98
CA TYR A 903 -1.81 -13.20 -25.00
C TYR A 903 -3.16 -13.72 -24.50
N LEU A 904 -4.20 -13.54 -25.31
CA LEU A 904 -5.60 -13.82 -24.97
C LEU A 904 -6.19 -14.82 -25.99
N SER A 905 -6.83 -15.89 -25.53
CA SER A 905 -7.44 -16.92 -26.38
C SER A 905 -8.97 -17.01 -26.23
N LYS A 906 -9.68 -17.15 -27.34
CA LYS A 906 -11.15 -17.23 -27.35
C LYS A 906 -11.63 -18.63 -26.99
N VAL A 907 -12.43 -18.76 -25.93
CA VAL A 907 -13.05 -20.04 -25.55
C VAL A 907 -14.37 -20.23 -26.30
N ASN A 908 -14.45 -21.28 -27.11
CA ASN A 908 -15.74 -21.75 -27.65
C ASN A 908 -16.58 -22.35 -26.52
N LEU A 909 -17.76 -21.77 -26.28
CA LEU A 909 -18.68 -22.26 -25.26
C LEU A 909 -19.31 -23.61 -25.64
N GLU A 910 -19.48 -23.87 -26.94
CA GLU A 910 -20.15 -25.08 -27.46
C GLU A 910 -19.43 -26.37 -27.04
N ASP A 911 -18.10 -26.37 -27.03
CA ASP A 911 -17.26 -27.51 -26.61
C ASP A 911 -17.32 -27.78 -25.09
N LYS A 912 -17.58 -26.75 -24.26
CA LYS A 912 -17.84 -26.94 -22.83
C LYS A 912 -19.27 -27.41 -22.57
N TRP A 913 -20.26 -26.87 -23.28
CA TRP A 913 -21.64 -27.31 -23.14
C TRP A 913 -21.86 -28.74 -23.62
N SER A 914 -21.19 -29.20 -24.69
CA SER A 914 -21.29 -30.59 -25.15
C SER A 914 -20.79 -31.59 -24.10
N GLY A 915 -19.66 -31.31 -23.44
CA GLY A 915 -19.13 -32.13 -22.33
C GLY A 915 -20.04 -32.16 -21.10
N ILE A 916 -20.63 -31.01 -20.73
CA ILE A 916 -21.61 -30.92 -19.63
C ILE A 916 -22.89 -31.70 -19.97
N ILE A 917 -23.42 -31.54 -21.19
CA ILE A 917 -24.63 -32.26 -21.66
C ILE A 917 -24.37 -33.77 -21.72
N GLY A 918 -23.21 -34.22 -22.20
CA GLY A 918 -22.82 -35.63 -22.18
C GLY A 918 -22.80 -36.20 -20.77
N SER A 919 -22.18 -35.48 -19.83
CA SER A 919 -22.14 -35.86 -18.40
C SER A 919 -23.53 -35.94 -17.78
N PHE A 920 -24.40 -34.96 -18.06
CA PHE A 920 -25.80 -34.96 -17.60
C PHE A 920 -26.63 -36.08 -18.21
N THR A 921 -26.35 -36.46 -19.47
CA THR A 921 -27.03 -37.56 -20.17
C THR A 921 -26.69 -38.92 -19.55
N VAL A 922 -25.44 -39.13 -19.15
CA VAL A 922 -25.00 -40.32 -18.39
C VAL A 922 -25.67 -40.36 -17.01
N LEU A 923 -25.79 -39.21 -16.34
CA LEU A 923 -26.48 -39.13 -15.04
C LEU A 923 -27.99 -39.43 -15.15
N LEU A 924 -28.66 -38.85 -16.16
CA LEU A 924 -30.09 -39.05 -16.43
C LEU A 924 -30.41 -40.50 -16.82
N THR A 925 -29.59 -41.13 -17.68
CA THR A 925 -29.76 -42.55 -18.03
C THR A 925 -29.55 -43.46 -16.81
N SER A 926 -28.60 -43.14 -15.94
CA SER A 926 -28.40 -43.87 -14.67
C SER A 926 -29.59 -43.73 -13.71
N LEU A 927 -30.21 -42.55 -13.63
CA LEU A 927 -31.40 -42.30 -12.80
C LEU A 927 -32.67 -42.92 -13.40
N HIS A 928 -32.80 -42.99 -14.72
CA HIS A 928 -33.99 -43.53 -15.41
C HIS A 928 -34.20 -45.03 -15.14
N VAL A 929 -33.11 -45.78 -14.97
CA VAL A 929 -33.14 -47.21 -14.58
C VAL A 929 -33.70 -47.41 -13.17
N CYS A 930 -33.56 -46.44 -12.27
CA CYS A 930 -34.00 -46.54 -10.88
C CYS A 930 -35.40 -45.96 -10.63
N TYR A 931 -35.78 -44.87 -11.32
CA TYR A 931 -37.05 -44.15 -11.11
C TYR A 931 -37.64 -43.65 -12.43
N PRO A 932 -38.36 -44.49 -13.20
CA PRO A 932 -38.82 -44.16 -14.55
C PRO A 932 -39.83 -42.99 -14.58
N ASP A 933 -40.78 -42.94 -13.65
CA ASP A 933 -41.86 -41.94 -13.66
C ASP A 933 -41.36 -40.51 -13.35
N VAL A 934 -40.42 -40.39 -12.41
CA VAL A 934 -39.80 -39.10 -12.02
C VAL A 934 -38.92 -38.55 -13.15
N THR A 935 -38.13 -39.43 -13.78
CA THR A 935 -37.20 -39.05 -14.85
C THR A 935 -37.91 -38.73 -16.17
N SER A 936 -39.08 -39.31 -16.43
CA SER A 936 -39.96 -38.91 -17.53
C SER A 936 -40.34 -37.43 -17.43
N LEU A 937 -40.83 -36.99 -16.26
CA LEU A 937 -41.26 -35.61 -16.03
C LEU A 937 -40.09 -34.62 -16.09
N VAL A 938 -38.98 -34.93 -15.42
CA VAL A 938 -37.76 -34.09 -15.44
C VAL A 938 -37.19 -33.97 -16.85
N GLY A 939 -37.12 -35.08 -17.60
CA GLY A 939 -36.65 -35.09 -18.99
C GLY A 939 -37.54 -34.26 -19.91
N PHE A 940 -38.87 -34.38 -19.77
CA PHE A 940 -39.83 -33.61 -20.57
C PHE A 940 -39.72 -32.10 -20.29
N CYS A 941 -39.68 -31.69 -19.02
CA CYS A 941 -39.50 -30.29 -18.64
C CYS A 941 -38.16 -29.71 -19.14
N PHE A 942 -37.06 -30.46 -19.02
CA PHE A 942 -35.75 -30.03 -19.50
C PHE A 942 -35.72 -29.85 -21.03
N LEU A 943 -36.35 -30.76 -21.77
CA LEU A 943 -36.48 -30.67 -23.24
C LEU A 943 -37.36 -29.49 -23.69
N VAL A 944 -38.43 -29.19 -22.94
CA VAL A 944 -39.32 -28.04 -23.19
C VAL A 944 -38.59 -26.71 -22.92
N ILE A 945 -37.79 -26.63 -21.86
CA ILE A 945 -36.96 -25.44 -21.56
C ILE A 945 -35.94 -25.23 -22.68
N LEU A 946 -35.22 -26.27 -23.10
CA LEU A 946 -34.28 -26.22 -24.24
C LEU A 946 -34.97 -25.77 -25.53
N ARG A 947 -36.17 -26.27 -25.83
CA ARG A 947 -36.94 -25.87 -27.02
C ARG A 947 -37.48 -24.43 -26.97
N ARG A 948 -37.83 -23.89 -25.79
CA ARG A 948 -38.35 -22.51 -25.67
C ARG A 948 -37.25 -21.44 -25.58
N TYR A 949 -36.09 -21.75 -25.00
CA TYR A 949 -35.08 -20.73 -24.67
C TYR A 949 -33.84 -20.67 -25.60
N ALA A 950 -33.86 -21.40 -26.72
CA ALA A 950 -32.78 -21.43 -27.72
C ALA A 950 -32.39 -20.07 -28.36
N CYS A 951 -33.14 -18.98 -28.10
CA CYS A 951 -32.90 -17.66 -28.68
C CYS A 951 -32.39 -16.56 -27.71
N SER A 952 -32.14 -16.84 -26.43
CA SER A 952 -31.63 -15.80 -25.50
C SER A 952 -30.57 -16.31 -24.51
N ARG A 953 -29.30 -15.94 -24.76
CA ARG A 953 -28.12 -16.40 -23.99
C ARG A 953 -28.13 -16.02 -22.51
N TYR A 954 -28.89 -14.98 -22.10
CA TYR A 954 -28.96 -14.53 -20.70
C TYR A 954 -30.09 -15.18 -19.88
N SER A 955 -31.14 -15.68 -20.53
CA SER A 955 -32.34 -16.16 -19.81
C SER A 955 -32.15 -17.57 -19.22
N VAL A 956 -31.31 -18.40 -19.85
CA VAL A 956 -31.10 -19.81 -19.46
C VAL A 956 -30.51 -19.94 -18.05
N LEU A 957 -29.46 -19.17 -17.72
CA LEU A 957 -28.77 -19.28 -16.43
C LEU A 957 -29.68 -18.91 -15.25
N ILE A 958 -30.44 -17.82 -15.41
CA ILE A 958 -31.43 -17.35 -14.43
C ILE A 958 -32.54 -18.41 -14.28
N SER A 959 -33.10 -18.90 -15.39
CA SER A 959 -34.16 -19.92 -15.36
C SER A 959 -33.72 -21.21 -14.67
N VAL A 960 -32.47 -21.66 -14.89
CA VAL A 960 -31.91 -22.85 -14.22
C VAL A 960 -31.72 -22.61 -12.72
N MET A 961 -31.18 -21.46 -12.30
CA MET A 961 -31.07 -21.16 -10.86
C MET A 961 -32.45 -21.03 -10.18
N CYS A 962 -33.40 -20.33 -10.80
CA CYS A 962 -34.78 -20.23 -10.30
C CYS A 962 -35.45 -21.61 -10.21
N PHE A 963 -35.21 -22.51 -11.17
CA PHE A 963 -35.73 -23.88 -11.12
C PHE A 963 -35.11 -24.69 -9.99
N VAL A 964 -33.78 -24.67 -9.82
CA VAL A 964 -33.09 -25.37 -8.72
C VAL A 964 -33.55 -24.86 -7.35
N LEU A 965 -33.68 -23.55 -7.18
CA LEU A 965 -34.19 -22.94 -5.95
C LEU A 965 -35.67 -23.28 -5.69
N SER A 966 -36.50 -23.34 -6.74
CA SER A 966 -37.91 -23.72 -6.62
C SER A 966 -38.08 -25.19 -6.25
N VAL A 967 -37.30 -26.09 -6.86
CA VAL A 967 -37.30 -27.52 -6.51
C VAL A 967 -36.83 -27.72 -5.07
N ALA A 968 -35.76 -27.04 -4.64
CA ALA A 968 -35.29 -27.06 -3.26
C ALA A 968 -36.34 -26.55 -2.26
N ALA A 969 -37.05 -25.45 -2.58
CA ALA A 969 -38.11 -24.91 -1.75
C ALA A 969 -39.30 -25.89 -1.62
N VAL A 970 -39.69 -26.57 -2.69
CA VAL A 970 -40.76 -27.59 -2.68
C VAL A 970 -40.35 -28.83 -1.87
N THR A 971 -39.12 -29.32 -2.01
CA THR A 971 -38.65 -30.48 -1.22
C THR A 971 -38.45 -30.16 0.26
N ALA A 972 -38.20 -28.89 0.62
CA ALA A 972 -38.01 -28.46 2.00
C ALA A 972 -39.32 -28.23 2.79
N THR A 973 -40.49 -28.15 2.14
CA THR A 973 -41.71 -27.58 2.76
C THR A 973 -42.89 -28.54 2.97
N SER A 974 -42.80 -29.82 2.61
CA SER A 974 -43.87 -30.79 2.94
C SER A 974 -43.40 -32.24 3.17
N PRO A 975 -43.51 -32.78 4.40
CA PRO A 975 -43.58 -34.21 4.60
C PRO A 975 -45.01 -34.72 4.29
N THR A 976 -45.10 -35.93 3.73
CA THR A 976 -46.34 -36.66 3.40
C THR A 976 -47.30 -35.99 2.40
N PHE A 977 -47.35 -36.54 1.17
CA PHE A 977 -48.54 -36.51 0.33
C PHE A 977 -48.71 -37.87 -0.35
N ALA A 978 -49.79 -38.58 -0.02
CA ALA A 978 -50.11 -39.88 -0.60
C ALA A 978 -50.84 -39.70 -1.94
N TRP A 979 -50.37 -40.37 -3.00
CA TRP A 979 -50.99 -40.31 -4.32
C TRP A 979 -52.23 -41.20 -4.39
N SER A 980 -53.43 -40.59 -4.49
CA SER A 980 -54.70 -41.34 -4.60
C SER A 980 -55.85 -40.57 -5.30
N SER A 981 -55.60 -39.93 -6.44
CA SER A 981 -56.64 -39.60 -7.44
C SER A 981 -56.01 -39.19 -8.79
N PRO A 982 -56.61 -39.53 -9.96
CA PRO A 982 -56.07 -39.13 -11.26
C PRO A 982 -56.65 -37.81 -11.81
N HIS A 983 -55.76 -36.93 -12.29
CA HIS A 983 -55.97 -35.87 -13.30
C HIS A 983 -56.82 -34.60 -12.94
N PRO A 984 -56.58 -33.43 -13.60
CA PRO A 984 -55.39 -32.96 -14.32
C PRO A 984 -54.90 -31.56 -13.78
N PRO A 985 -54.34 -30.57 -14.53
CA PRO A 985 -53.09 -29.93 -14.08
C PRO A 985 -53.17 -28.42 -13.75
N GLU A 986 -54.36 -27.81 -13.84
CA GLU A 986 -54.53 -26.35 -13.93
C GLU A 986 -54.05 -25.57 -12.68
N TYR A 987 -54.03 -26.22 -11.51
CA TYR A 987 -53.62 -25.60 -10.24
C TYR A 987 -52.10 -25.30 -10.15
N ILE A 988 -51.29 -25.87 -11.05
CA ILE A 988 -49.83 -25.64 -11.09
C ILE A 988 -49.46 -24.47 -12.00
N GLU A 989 -50.16 -24.30 -13.14
CA GLU A 989 -49.88 -23.21 -14.08
C GLU A 989 -50.21 -21.83 -13.48
N GLY A 990 -51.36 -21.68 -12.81
CA GLY A 990 -51.72 -20.41 -12.17
C GLY A 990 -50.72 -19.93 -11.12
N LYS A 991 -50.09 -20.86 -10.38
CA LYS A 991 -49.04 -20.54 -9.39
C LYS A 991 -47.70 -20.16 -10.03
N LEU A 992 -47.42 -20.64 -11.23
CA LEU A 992 -46.23 -20.25 -12.00
C LEU A 992 -46.38 -18.86 -12.62
N GLU A 993 -47.58 -18.50 -13.09
CA GLU A 993 -47.84 -17.13 -13.56
C GLU A 993 -47.74 -16.11 -12.41
N GLU A 994 -48.32 -16.43 -11.24
CA GLU A 994 -48.26 -15.57 -10.05
C GLU A 994 -46.79 -15.30 -9.61
N LEU A 995 -45.95 -16.35 -9.56
CA LEU A 995 -44.50 -16.22 -9.31
C LEU A 995 -43.76 -15.43 -10.40
N SER A 996 -44.15 -15.57 -11.68
CA SER A 996 -43.50 -14.84 -12.77
C SER A 996 -43.67 -13.32 -12.65
N SER A 997 -44.80 -12.87 -12.12
CA SER A 997 -45.10 -11.43 -11.94
C SER A 997 -44.14 -10.75 -10.96
N HIS A 998 -43.72 -11.46 -9.90
CA HIS A 998 -42.86 -10.93 -8.85
C HIS A 998 -41.38 -10.88 -9.24
N ALA A 999 -40.95 -11.67 -10.25
CA ALA A 999 -39.58 -11.71 -10.71
C ALA A 999 -39.11 -10.42 -11.44
N LEU A 1000 -40.04 -9.59 -11.91
CA LEU A 1000 -39.75 -8.36 -12.66
C LEU A 1000 -39.34 -7.14 -11.79
N ALA A 1001 -39.30 -7.29 -10.47
CA ALA A 1001 -39.09 -6.19 -9.52
C ALA A 1001 -37.63 -5.97 -9.05
N PHE A 1002 -36.64 -6.76 -9.52
CA PHE A 1002 -35.25 -6.71 -9.03
C PHE A 1002 -34.18 -6.43 -10.11
N PRO A 1003 -33.77 -5.16 -10.29
CA PRO A 1003 -32.55 -4.83 -11.04
C PRO A 1003 -31.66 -3.80 -10.31
N PHE A 1004 -31.21 -4.08 -9.08
CA PHE A 1004 -30.30 -3.15 -8.35
C PHE A 1004 -29.25 -3.81 -7.41
N LEU A 1005 -28.78 -5.03 -7.71
CA LEU A 1005 -27.72 -5.67 -6.90
C LEU A 1005 -26.76 -6.55 -7.73
N LEU A 1006 -26.04 -5.94 -8.69
CA LEU A 1006 -25.03 -6.65 -9.50
C LEU A 1006 -23.88 -5.73 -9.97
N VAL A 1007 -23.30 -4.97 -9.02
CA VAL A 1007 -22.12 -4.09 -9.22
C VAL A 1007 -21.01 -4.38 -8.17
N LYS A 1008 -21.15 -5.48 -7.41
CA LYS A 1008 -20.11 -6.03 -6.51
C LYS A 1008 -20.20 -7.56 -6.48
N LEU A 1009 -19.54 -8.19 -7.45
CA LEU A 1009 -18.99 -9.54 -7.46
C LEU A 1009 -17.88 -9.57 -8.51
#